data_AF-A0A090VV67-F1
#
_entry.id   AF-A0A090VV67-F1
#
_cell.length_a   1.000
_cell.length_b   1.000
_cell.length_c   1.000
_cell.angle_alpha   90.00
_cell.angle_beta   90.00
_cell.angle_gamma   90.00
#
_symmetry.space_group_name_H-M   'P 1'
#
loop_
_entity.id
_entity.type
_entity.pdbx_description
1 polymer ?
#
loop_
_entity_poly.entity_id
_entity_poly.type
_entity_poly.pdbx_seq_one_letter_code
_entity_poly.pdbx_strand_id
1 'polypeptide(L)'
;MLSRINENDVIDLIKNNNTPEINKEKLSSDKIIQSLSIYFQLMTLAEENAATQYRRKKENQEELFSIRGSWAEAFKIWKDQGIHEDEMLESISNTHVIPVLTAHPTEAKRVTVIEIHRELYLLLAKRENTSLSKLEQNDIEENIISLLERWWRTGEIYLEKPQIEDERANVVYYFSKIFPKLLERSDEHLKGSWIEMGFKPSKIKNPDVFPKINFGSWVGGDRDGHPFVTPSITKETLELHRKQALSLIKNKLVDAATKFSISALSNPIPFQLLEAIEKKSAALGKEGEKAIKRNPYEPWRQYINLLVLKLDNTIKNNLTDSGYYYKSSKDLQDDLRFFRSVLIENGMKGLAEDLLFPLERLVSCFGFHLAKLDIRQNSAFHDKAISQILKSNGEKDFEFENWDELKRVAYLSKLLKNNEPITDITVSYGTEADNVLDCYRVVRHHINQYGTDGIGAFIVSMTRNLSDLLVVYFLMKETQLLNTNIKVVPLFETIDDLHNGPEILEQFLQHPTTLLRASKIEYKQEVMLGYSDSNKDGGTIASKWNLFKAEERLSEIATKHNFKTYFFHGAGGTISRGGGKYHRFLESMPANTVNGTIKITVQGETIAQLFGNPLTATYNLNALASGVAKQNIIGKHNFDAHNYPFEIMEYLSQKSFEHYRELIETEGFINFYGKATCIDVLEKSKIGSRPARRTGTRTLNDLRAFHGCLAGIFRELA
;
A
#
# COMPACT_ATOMS: atom_id res chain seq x y z
N MET A 1 18.60 31.24 11.69
CA MET A 1 18.16 31.22 10.27
C MET A 1 17.54 32.55 9.86
N LEU A 2 16.36 32.94 10.34
CA LEU A 2 15.65 34.16 9.89
C LEU A 2 16.52 35.44 9.95
N SER A 3 17.36 35.59 10.99
CA SER A 3 18.30 36.71 11.09
C SER A 3 19.32 36.78 9.96
N ARG A 4 19.73 35.63 9.39
CA ARG A 4 20.70 35.58 8.28
C ARG A 4 20.11 36.06 6.96
N ILE A 5 18.80 35.88 6.80
CA ILE A 5 18.07 36.26 5.58
C ILE A 5 17.34 37.59 5.70
N ASN A 6 17.60 38.35 6.76
CA ASN A 6 17.03 39.67 7.03
C ASN A 6 15.49 39.70 7.12
N GLU A 7 14.86 38.61 7.59
CA GLU A 7 13.42 38.54 7.85
C GLU A 7 13.07 39.14 9.24
N ASN A 8 13.48 40.39 9.48
CA ASN A 8 13.40 41.04 10.80
C ASN A 8 11.96 41.15 11.32
N ASP A 9 11.01 41.46 10.45
CA ASP A 9 9.59 41.59 10.83
C ASP A 9 9.00 40.28 11.38
N VAL A 10 9.44 39.14 10.85
CA VAL A 10 9.02 37.80 11.33
C VAL A 10 9.71 37.46 12.64
N ILE A 11 10.98 37.84 12.81
CA ILE A 11 11.75 37.61 14.04
C ILE A 11 11.10 38.31 15.22
N ASP A 12 10.69 39.56 15.03
CA ASP A 12 10.05 40.35 16.07
C ASP A 12 8.70 39.76 16.50
N LEU A 13 7.97 39.16 15.55
CA LEU A 13 6.73 38.44 15.82
C LEU A 13 6.95 37.16 16.64
N ILE A 14 7.99 36.38 16.34
CA ILE A 14 8.29 35.13 17.07
C ILE A 14 8.82 35.40 18.48
N LYS A 15 9.59 36.48 18.69
CA LYS A 15 10.20 36.78 20.00
C LYS A 15 9.23 37.41 21.00
N ASN A 16 8.22 38.13 20.53
CA ASN A 16 7.25 38.81 21.40
C ASN A 16 6.07 37.90 21.75
N ASN A 17 6.30 36.92 22.64
CA ASN A 17 5.26 36.02 23.18
C ASN A 17 4.20 36.72 24.07
N ASN A 18 4.40 38.00 24.40
CA ASN A 18 3.42 38.82 25.09
C ASN A 18 3.06 39.99 24.16
N THR A 19 1.79 40.04 23.74
CA THR A 19 1.18 41.02 22.81
C THR A 19 1.88 42.37 22.73
N PRO A 20 2.38 42.76 21.55
CA PRO A 20 2.46 44.15 21.14
C PRO A 20 1.37 44.45 20.10
N GLU A 21 0.96 45.70 19.99
CA GLU A 21 0.20 46.23 18.86
C GLU A 21 0.97 45.93 17.56
N ILE A 22 0.70 44.77 16.95
CA ILE A 22 1.26 44.43 15.65
C ILE A 22 0.63 45.42 14.68
N ASN A 23 1.46 46.25 14.06
CA ASN A 23 1.04 47.11 12.97
C ASN A 23 0.71 46.20 11.77
N LYS A 24 -0.52 45.68 11.74
CA LYS A 24 -1.03 44.68 10.77
C LYS A 24 -0.88 45.10 9.31
N GLU A 25 -0.57 46.37 9.06
CA GLU A 25 -0.35 46.92 7.72
C GLU A 25 1.02 46.57 7.10
N LYS A 26 2.02 46.11 7.88
CA LYS A 26 3.40 45.87 7.36
C LYS A 26 3.77 44.42 7.02
N LEU A 27 3.18 43.40 7.65
CA LEU A 27 3.45 42.00 7.30
C LEU A 27 2.42 41.48 6.30
N SER A 28 2.89 40.85 5.21
CA SER A 28 1.99 40.06 4.37
C SER A 28 1.47 38.85 5.16
N SER A 29 0.18 38.60 5.09
CA SER A 29 -0.47 37.42 5.69
C SER A 29 0.26 36.11 5.30
N ASP A 30 0.81 36.06 4.09
CA ASP A 30 1.53 34.91 3.54
C ASP A 30 2.79 34.55 4.34
N LYS A 31 3.58 35.55 4.75
CA LYS A 31 4.80 35.30 5.53
C LYS A 31 4.48 34.75 6.92
N ILE A 32 3.42 35.25 7.55
CA ILE A 32 2.94 34.75 8.86
C ILE A 32 2.46 33.31 8.73
N ILE A 33 1.66 33.01 7.70
CA ILE A 33 1.18 31.66 7.42
C ILE A 33 2.35 30.71 7.18
N GLN A 34 3.34 31.12 6.38
CA GLN A 34 4.54 30.33 6.12
C GLN A 34 5.35 30.07 7.40
N SER A 35 5.53 31.08 8.26
CA SER A 35 6.22 30.91 9.55
C SER A 35 5.53 29.90 10.45
N LEU A 36 4.21 30.01 10.61
CA LEU A 36 3.43 29.08 11.43
C LEU A 36 3.50 27.66 10.86
N SER A 37 3.37 27.52 9.54
CA SER A 37 3.43 26.22 8.86
C SER A 37 4.79 25.52 9.07
N ILE A 38 5.91 26.22 8.83
CA ILE A 38 7.25 25.69 9.07
C ILE A 38 7.45 25.37 10.56
N TYR A 39 6.95 26.21 11.47
CA TYR A 39 7.03 25.97 12.91
C TYR A 39 6.34 24.66 13.32
N PHE A 40 5.08 24.44 12.91
CA PHE A 40 4.36 23.19 13.23
C PHE A 40 5.04 21.96 12.63
N GLN A 41 5.62 22.08 11.43
CA GLN A 41 6.36 20.99 10.81
C GLN A 41 7.68 20.69 11.52
N LEU A 42 8.40 21.73 11.97
CA LEU A 42 9.60 21.55 12.81
C LEU A 42 9.27 20.88 14.13
N MET A 43 8.16 21.28 14.78
CA MET A 43 7.67 20.62 15.99
C MET A 43 7.40 19.13 15.74
N THR A 44 6.71 18.81 14.64
CA THR A 44 6.44 17.42 14.25
C THR A 44 7.74 16.63 14.05
N LEU A 45 8.72 17.18 13.33
CA LEU A 45 10.02 16.52 13.11
C LEU A 45 10.81 16.33 14.42
N ALA A 46 10.71 17.29 15.35
CA ALA A 46 11.34 17.19 16.67
C ALA A 46 10.68 16.08 17.52
N GLU A 47 9.34 15.99 17.52
CA GLU A 47 8.60 14.92 18.17
C GLU A 47 8.94 13.54 17.60
N GLU A 48 9.04 13.42 16.27
CA GLU A 48 9.45 12.19 15.59
C GLU A 48 10.88 11.76 15.97
N ASN A 49 11.82 12.71 16.03
CA ASN A 49 13.18 12.43 16.49
C ASN A 49 13.18 12.00 17.97
N ALA A 50 12.47 12.71 18.84
CA ALA A 50 12.38 12.37 20.26
C ALA A 50 11.79 10.96 20.49
N ALA A 51 10.72 10.61 19.78
CA ALA A 51 10.13 9.28 19.82
C ALA A 51 11.12 8.18 19.36
N THR A 52 11.95 8.51 18.37
CA THR A 52 13.01 7.62 17.87
C THR A 52 14.13 7.42 18.90
N GLN A 53 14.61 8.48 19.53
CA GLN A 53 15.62 8.39 20.58
C GLN A 53 15.09 7.64 21.81
N TYR A 54 13.81 7.83 22.15
CA TYR A 54 13.16 7.09 23.23
C TYR A 54 13.17 5.58 22.97
N ARG A 55 12.84 5.14 21.75
CA ARG A 55 12.90 3.71 21.38
C ARG A 55 14.32 3.16 21.48
N ARG A 56 15.31 3.86 20.92
CA ARG A 56 16.73 3.45 21.02
C ARG A 56 17.20 3.34 22.47
N LYS A 57 16.80 4.29 23.30
CA LYS A 57 17.10 4.25 24.74
C LYS A 57 16.53 2.99 25.38
N LYS A 58 15.29 2.61 25.07
CA LYS A 58 14.70 1.34 25.53
C LYS A 58 15.43 0.12 25.00
N GLU A 59 15.77 0.09 23.71
CA GLU A 59 16.53 -1.04 23.13
C GLU A 59 17.90 -1.23 23.80
N ASN A 60 18.56 -0.14 24.19
CA ASN A 60 19.90 -0.17 24.77
C ASN A 60 19.93 -0.32 26.31
N GLN A 61 18.88 0.12 27.03
CA GLN A 61 18.89 0.22 28.50
C GLN A 61 17.82 -0.65 29.18
N GLU A 62 16.79 -1.08 28.46
CA GLU A 62 15.72 -1.94 28.96
C GLU A 62 15.72 -3.29 28.20
N GLU A 63 14.76 -4.16 28.48
CA GLU A 63 14.59 -5.41 27.75
C GLU A 63 14.07 -5.14 26.32
N LEU A 64 14.73 -5.72 25.31
CA LEU A 64 14.43 -5.55 23.87
C LEU A 64 12.94 -5.77 23.52
N PHE A 65 12.27 -6.68 24.23
CA PHE A 65 10.87 -7.04 24.03
C PHE A 65 9.86 -6.07 24.65
N SER A 66 10.30 -5.01 25.34
CA SER A 66 9.43 -3.98 25.92
C SER A 66 8.74 -3.08 24.86
N ILE A 67 9.22 -3.10 23.62
CA ILE A 67 8.66 -2.33 22.51
C ILE A 67 7.46 -3.07 21.93
N ARG A 68 6.26 -2.57 22.22
CA ARG A 68 4.99 -3.07 21.65
C ARG A 68 5.00 -3.06 20.12
N GLY A 69 4.58 -4.16 19.51
CA GLY A 69 4.58 -4.38 18.07
C GLY A 69 5.93 -4.79 17.49
N SER A 70 6.99 -4.92 18.29
CA SER A 70 8.28 -5.39 17.77
C SER A 70 8.28 -6.91 17.52
N TRP A 71 9.23 -7.37 16.69
CA TRP A 71 9.50 -8.79 16.55
C TRP A 71 9.98 -9.42 17.87
N ALA A 72 10.80 -8.71 18.65
CA ALA A 72 11.27 -9.18 19.95
C ALA A 72 10.11 -9.41 20.94
N GLU A 73 9.10 -8.53 20.97
CA GLU A 73 7.88 -8.74 21.74
C GLU A 73 7.15 -10.01 21.27
N ALA A 74 6.92 -10.16 19.97
CA ALA A 74 6.24 -11.34 19.42
C ALA A 74 6.96 -12.64 19.79
N PHE A 75 8.29 -12.65 19.68
CA PHE A 75 9.11 -13.79 20.07
C PHE A 75 9.08 -14.09 21.56
N LYS A 76 9.05 -13.07 22.42
CA LYS A 76 8.91 -13.26 23.87
C LYS A 76 7.57 -13.93 24.18
N ILE A 77 6.48 -13.43 23.61
CA ILE A 77 5.14 -13.99 23.78
C ILE A 77 5.12 -15.46 23.34
N TRP A 78 5.63 -15.77 22.16
CA TRP A 78 5.66 -17.13 21.64
C TRP A 78 6.52 -18.08 22.46
N LYS A 79 7.67 -17.60 22.96
CA LYS A 79 8.54 -18.36 23.86
C LYS A 79 7.83 -18.69 25.18
N ASP A 80 7.12 -17.72 25.75
CA ASP A 80 6.35 -17.91 26.99
C ASP A 80 5.16 -18.86 26.79
N GLN A 81 4.60 -18.90 25.58
CA GLN A 81 3.55 -19.85 25.16
C GLN A 81 4.10 -21.24 24.77
N GLY A 82 5.42 -21.44 24.79
CA GLY A 82 6.03 -22.73 24.45
C GLY A 82 6.07 -23.06 22.95
N ILE A 83 5.90 -22.07 22.07
CA ILE A 83 5.94 -22.25 20.61
C ILE A 83 7.39 -22.55 20.17
N HIS A 84 7.56 -23.54 19.30
CA HIS A 84 8.88 -23.94 18.80
C HIS A 84 9.38 -23.07 17.63
N GLU A 85 10.70 -22.92 17.50
CA GLU A 85 11.33 -22.10 16.45
C GLU A 85 10.82 -22.41 15.02
N ASP A 86 10.59 -23.68 14.68
CA ASP A 86 10.15 -24.06 13.34
C ASP A 86 8.72 -23.61 13.06
N GLU A 87 7.85 -23.64 14.07
CA GLU A 87 6.49 -23.12 13.98
C GLU A 87 6.48 -21.58 13.94
N MET A 88 7.37 -20.92 14.68
CA MET A 88 7.54 -19.46 14.58
C MET A 88 7.91 -19.07 13.14
N LEU A 89 8.89 -19.76 12.54
CA LEU A 89 9.33 -19.48 11.17
C LEU A 89 8.25 -19.79 10.12
N GLU A 90 7.48 -20.86 10.32
CA GLU A 90 6.31 -21.14 9.49
C GLU A 90 5.33 -19.97 9.52
N SER A 91 4.97 -19.47 10.72
CA SER A 91 4.09 -18.31 10.86
C SER A 91 4.63 -17.04 10.20
N ILE A 92 5.93 -16.78 10.37
CA ILE A 92 6.62 -15.63 9.74
C ILE A 92 6.59 -15.76 8.22
N SER A 93 6.90 -16.95 7.67
CA SER A 93 6.91 -17.19 6.21
C SER A 93 5.53 -17.10 5.57
N ASN A 94 4.48 -17.46 6.32
CA ASN A 94 3.09 -17.34 5.90
C ASN A 94 2.50 -15.93 6.08
N THR A 95 3.28 -14.99 6.60
CA THR A 95 2.86 -13.60 6.79
C THR A 95 3.00 -12.82 5.48
N HIS A 96 1.91 -12.18 5.07
CA HIS A 96 1.83 -11.33 3.90
C HIS A 96 1.22 -9.98 4.27
N VAL A 97 1.99 -8.91 4.06
CA VAL A 97 1.57 -7.54 4.36
C VAL A 97 1.51 -6.75 3.05
N ILE A 98 0.39 -6.05 2.84
CA ILE A 98 0.14 -5.24 1.64
C ILE A 98 -0.32 -3.83 2.03
N PRO A 99 0.60 -2.90 2.31
CA PRO A 99 0.26 -1.48 2.47
C PRO A 99 -0.14 -0.90 1.11
N VAL A 100 -1.32 -0.29 1.03
CA VAL A 100 -1.88 0.30 -0.20
C VAL A 100 -1.82 1.82 -0.10
N LEU A 101 -0.94 2.46 -0.87
CA LEU A 101 -0.80 3.92 -0.85
C LEU A 101 -1.93 4.58 -1.66
N THR A 102 -2.54 5.62 -1.09
CA THR A 102 -3.53 6.45 -1.77
C THR A 102 -2.97 7.82 -2.10
N ALA A 103 -3.67 8.55 -2.98
CA ALA A 103 -3.40 9.96 -3.19
C ALA A 103 -3.57 10.76 -1.89
N HIS A 104 -2.89 11.90 -1.82
CA HIS A 104 -2.95 12.79 -0.67
C HIS A 104 -4.08 13.81 -0.84
N PRO A 105 -5.08 13.87 0.07
CA PRO A 105 -6.24 14.74 -0.10
C PRO A 105 -5.98 16.21 0.26
N THR A 106 -5.04 16.48 1.19
CA THR A 106 -4.84 17.81 1.79
C THR A 106 -3.43 18.41 1.75
N GLU A 107 -2.39 17.65 1.38
CA GLU A 107 -1.00 18.11 1.47
C GLU A 107 -0.25 17.66 0.22
N ALA A 108 -0.21 18.57 -0.76
CA ALA A 108 0.79 18.52 -1.78
C ALA A 108 2.08 19.07 -1.16
N LYS A 109 2.78 18.33 -0.30
CA LYS A 109 4.18 18.65 -0.04
C LYS A 109 4.94 18.34 -1.33
N ARG A 110 5.62 19.34 -1.90
CA ARG A 110 6.48 19.13 -3.07
C ARG A 110 7.47 18.01 -2.72
N VAL A 111 7.79 17.14 -3.67
CA VAL A 111 8.85 16.12 -3.49
C VAL A 111 10.14 16.78 -2.96
N THR A 112 10.43 18.00 -3.40
CA THR A 112 11.52 18.85 -2.89
C THR A 112 11.44 19.12 -1.39
N VAL A 113 10.26 19.41 -0.84
CA VAL A 113 10.06 19.66 0.60
C VAL A 113 10.21 18.36 1.39
N ILE A 114 9.73 17.22 0.85
CA ILE A 114 9.93 15.89 1.47
C ILE A 114 11.44 15.57 1.57
N GLU A 115 12.23 15.87 0.54
CA GLU A 115 13.69 15.71 0.58
C GLU A 115 14.34 16.65 1.60
N ILE A 116 13.91 17.91 1.68
CA ILE A 116 14.40 18.85 2.71
C ILE A 116 14.14 18.32 4.12
N HIS A 117 12.93 17.79 4.39
CA HIS A 117 12.61 17.20 5.69
C HIS A 117 13.51 16.01 6.01
N ARG A 118 13.72 15.14 5.02
CA ARG A 118 14.61 13.98 5.16
C ARG A 118 16.05 14.41 5.43
N GLU A 119 16.56 15.41 4.73
CA GLU A 119 17.90 15.97 4.98
C GLU A 119 18.00 16.53 6.39
N LEU A 120 16.98 17.26 6.85
CA LEU A 120 16.95 17.83 8.20
C LEU A 120 16.98 16.72 9.25
N TYR A 121 16.19 15.67 9.04
CA TYR A 121 16.20 14.51 9.91
C TYR A 121 17.57 13.82 9.96
N LEU A 122 18.24 13.61 8.82
CA LEU A 122 19.57 13.01 8.79
C LEU A 122 20.59 13.86 9.56
N LEU A 123 20.48 15.19 9.49
CA LEU A 123 21.31 16.10 10.28
C LEU A 123 20.99 16.02 11.77
N LEU A 124 19.70 16.01 12.15
CA LEU A 124 19.28 15.81 13.55
C LEU A 124 19.83 14.49 14.09
N ALA A 125 19.67 13.38 13.37
CA ALA A 125 20.17 12.08 13.78
C ALA A 125 21.70 12.03 13.89
N LYS A 126 22.43 12.73 13.02
CA LYS A 126 23.90 12.88 13.13
C LYS A 126 24.28 13.69 14.37
N ARG A 127 23.53 14.74 14.69
CA ARG A 127 23.76 15.61 15.86
C ARG A 127 23.67 14.83 17.17
N GLU A 128 22.79 13.82 17.25
CA GLU A 128 22.66 12.95 18.42
C GLU A 128 23.87 12.04 18.66
N ASN A 129 24.82 11.96 17.72
CA ASN A 129 26.02 11.16 17.91
C ASN A 129 26.97 11.82 18.93
N THR A 130 27.05 11.22 20.12
CA THR A 130 27.90 11.69 21.23
C THR A 130 29.39 11.49 20.98
N SER A 131 29.80 10.75 19.95
CA SER A 131 31.21 10.55 19.61
C SER A 131 31.82 11.68 18.77
N LEU A 132 31.00 12.62 18.29
CA LEU A 132 31.45 13.72 17.43
C LEU A 132 32.16 14.83 18.21
N SER A 133 33.17 15.42 17.61
CA SER A 133 33.87 16.59 18.15
C SER A 133 33.01 17.85 18.11
N LYS A 134 33.41 18.89 18.87
CA LYS A 134 32.72 20.19 18.86
C LYS A 134 32.70 20.85 17.48
N LEU A 135 33.76 20.69 16.69
CA LEU A 135 33.82 21.24 15.33
C LEU A 135 32.80 20.54 14.42
N GLU A 136 32.74 19.21 14.45
CA GLU A 136 31.75 18.44 13.68
C GLU A 136 30.31 18.76 14.10
N GLN A 137 30.07 18.96 15.40
CA GLN A 137 28.77 19.39 15.91
C GLN A 137 28.37 20.79 15.41
N ASN A 138 29.31 21.74 15.41
CA ASN A 138 29.09 23.07 14.86
C ASN A 138 28.81 23.02 13.34
N ASP A 139 29.52 22.17 12.59
CA ASP A 139 29.28 21.98 11.16
C ASP A 139 27.88 21.41 10.89
N ILE A 140 27.40 20.48 11.71
CA ILE A 140 26.03 19.96 11.61
C ILE A 140 25.01 21.07 11.88
N GLU A 141 25.23 21.89 12.91
CA GLU A 141 24.36 23.03 13.23
C GLU A 141 24.30 24.04 12.08
N GLU A 142 25.46 24.37 11.48
CA GLU A 142 25.54 25.24 10.32
C GLU A 142 24.75 24.69 9.12
N ASN A 143 24.92 23.39 8.83
CA ASN A 143 24.17 22.71 7.77
C ASN A 143 22.65 22.73 8.03
N ILE A 144 22.22 22.57 9.28
CA ILE A 144 20.80 22.68 9.65
C ILE A 144 20.31 24.11 9.36
N ILE A 145 21.07 25.14 9.74
CA ILE A 145 20.66 26.53 9.50
C ILE A 145 20.56 26.83 8.00
N SER A 146 21.52 26.39 7.19
CA SER A 146 21.48 26.53 5.72
C SER A 146 20.30 25.79 5.11
N LEU A 147 19.98 24.60 5.63
CA LEU A 147 18.84 23.82 5.17
C LEU A 147 17.51 24.50 5.49
N LEU A 148 17.36 25.07 6.69
CA LEU A 148 16.18 25.84 7.09
C LEU A 148 16.03 27.11 6.23
N GLU A 149 17.13 27.76 5.85
CA GLU A 149 17.10 28.87 4.89
C GLU A 149 16.61 28.41 3.52
N ARG A 150 17.14 27.30 3.01
CA ARG A 150 16.71 26.73 1.73
C ARG A 150 15.22 26.39 1.76
N TRP A 151 14.74 25.82 2.85
CA TRP A 151 13.32 25.52 3.05
C TRP A 151 12.47 26.80 3.03
N TRP A 152 12.85 27.82 3.79
CA TRP A 152 12.16 29.11 3.82
C TRP A 152 12.04 29.73 2.42
N ARG A 153 13.13 29.70 1.63
CA ARG A 153 13.13 30.26 0.27
C ARG A 153 12.39 29.40 -0.76
N THR A 154 12.32 28.09 -0.54
CA THR A 154 11.61 27.15 -1.44
C THR A 154 10.10 27.36 -1.37
N GLY A 155 9.59 27.71 -0.19
CA GLY A 155 8.16 27.78 0.08
C GLY A 155 7.50 26.40 0.12
N GLU A 156 6.28 26.35 0.67
CA GLU A 156 5.58 25.08 0.94
C GLU A 156 4.30 24.90 0.14
N ILE A 157 3.59 25.99 -0.12
CA ILE A 157 2.22 25.95 -0.62
C ILE A 157 2.23 25.85 -2.14
N TYR A 158 1.58 24.84 -2.70
CA TYR A 158 1.22 24.87 -4.11
C TYR A 158 0.16 25.97 -4.33
N LEU A 159 0.50 26.95 -5.17
CA LEU A 159 -0.46 27.96 -5.62
C LEU A 159 -1.46 27.39 -6.65
N GLU A 160 -1.21 26.18 -7.14
CA GLU A 160 -1.95 25.50 -8.21
C GLU A 160 -2.43 24.11 -7.80
N LYS A 161 -3.52 23.65 -8.40
CA LYS A 161 -4.14 22.36 -8.09
C LYS A 161 -3.20 21.24 -8.58
N PRO A 162 -2.81 20.28 -7.72
CA PRO A 162 -1.96 19.18 -8.15
C PRO A 162 -2.66 18.36 -9.23
N GLN A 163 -1.91 17.95 -10.25
CA GLN A 163 -2.40 17.04 -11.27
C GLN A 163 -2.25 15.58 -10.80
N ILE A 164 -2.92 14.64 -11.47
CA ILE A 164 -2.81 13.21 -11.13
C ILE A 164 -1.36 12.73 -11.29
N GLU A 165 -0.62 13.31 -12.23
CA GLU A 165 0.78 13.02 -12.48
C GLU A 165 1.65 13.35 -11.27
N ASP A 166 1.35 14.43 -10.54
CA ASP A 166 2.05 14.83 -9.32
C ASP A 166 1.78 13.83 -8.19
N GLU A 167 0.51 13.44 -8.00
CA GLU A 167 0.12 12.42 -7.01
C GLU A 167 0.80 11.08 -7.30
N ARG A 168 0.85 10.70 -8.59
CA ARG A 168 1.53 9.50 -9.07
C ARG A 168 3.03 9.56 -8.81
N ALA A 169 3.67 10.70 -9.10
CA ALA A 169 5.11 10.88 -8.89
C ALA A 169 5.49 10.76 -7.41
N ASN A 170 4.68 11.32 -6.51
CA ASN A 170 4.89 11.23 -5.07
C ASN A 170 4.84 9.77 -4.56
N VAL A 171 3.80 9.03 -4.93
CA VAL A 171 3.66 7.62 -4.52
C VAL A 171 4.79 6.75 -5.10
N VAL A 172 5.16 6.96 -6.37
CA VAL A 172 6.28 6.24 -7.01
C VAL A 172 7.62 6.55 -6.34
N TYR A 173 7.81 7.74 -5.79
CA TYR A 173 9.01 8.08 -5.02
C TYR A 173 9.16 7.17 -3.79
N TYR A 174 8.09 6.96 -3.00
CA TYR A 174 8.14 6.06 -1.85
C TYR A 174 8.46 4.63 -2.26
N PHE A 175 7.77 4.10 -3.27
CA PHE A 175 8.00 2.74 -3.74
C PHE A 175 9.41 2.51 -4.29
N SER A 176 9.97 3.49 -5.01
CA SER A 176 11.25 3.31 -5.71
C SER A 176 12.49 3.76 -4.90
N LYS A 177 12.33 4.63 -3.89
CA LYS A 177 13.46 5.21 -3.13
C LYS A 177 13.45 4.89 -1.64
N ILE A 178 12.28 4.82 -1.01
CA ILE A 178 12.15 4.66 0.43
C ILE A 178 11.94 3.20 0.81
N PHE A 179 10.91 2.55 0.26
CA PHE A 179 10.54 1.18 0.63
C PHE A 179 11.59 0.11 0.35
N PRO A 180 12.44 0.18 -0.69
CA PRO A 180 13.50 -0.81 -0.88
C PRO A 180 14.51 -0.79 0.27
N LYS A 181 14.88 0.40 0.75
CA LYS A 181 15.76 0.56 1.91
C LYS A 181 15.08 0.16 3.22
N LEU A 182 13.77 0.44 3.31
CA LEU A 182 12.96 0.04 4.44
C LEU A 182 12.86 -1.49 4.56
N LEU A 183 12.68 -2.18 3.44
CA LEU A 183 12.65 -3.64 3.39
C LEU A 183 13.96 -4.23 3.93
N GLU A 184 15.10 -3.73 3.45
CA GLU A 184 16.43 -4.16 3.94
C GLU A 184 16.55 -4.00 5.47
N ARG A 185 16.16 -2.84 6.01
CA ARG A 185 16.18 -2.58 7.46
C ARG A 185 15.20 -3.44 8.24
N SER A 186 14.02 -3.69 7.69
CA SER A 186 13.00 -4.55 8.28
C SER A 186 13.51 -5.98 8.41
N ASP A 187 14.13 -6.50 7.35
CA ASP A 187 14.74 -7.83 7.34
C ASP A 187 15.93 -7.91 8.32
N GLU A 188 16.79 -6.88 8.40
CA GLU A 188 17.87 -6.79 9.38
C GLU A 188 17.35 -6.78 10.83
N HIS A 189 16.31 -5.99 11.12
CA HIS A 189 15.68 -5.94 12.43
C HIS A 189 15.06 -7.28 12.84
N LEU A 190 14.44 -8.00 11.90
CA LEU A 190 13.91 -9.35 12.14
C LEU A 190 15.06 -10.32 12.48
N LYS A 191 16.15 -10.34 11.69
CA LYS A 191 17.34 -11.17 11.95
C LYS A 191 17.96 -10.85 13.32
N GLY A 192 18.17 -9.57 13.60
CA GLY A 192 18.75 -9.10 14.87
C GLY A 192 17.88 -9.52 16.05
N SER A 193 16.58 -9.27 15.99
CA SER A 193 15.64 -9.68 17.04
C SER A 193 15.63 -11.19 17.27
N TRP A 194 15.73 -12.00 16.21
CA TRP A 194 15.79 -13.46 16.31
C TRP A 194 17.05 -13.92 17.06
N ILE A 195 18.20 -13.34 16.73
CA ILE A 195 19.49 -13.72 17.34
C ILE A 195 19.57 -13.26 18.79
N GLU A 196 19.20 -12.00 19.08
CA GLU A 196 19.24 -11.43 20.43
C GLU A 196 18.29 -12.15 21.41
N MET A 197 17.17 -12.68 20.91
CA MET A 197 16.24 -13.50 21.72
C MET A 197 16.77 -14.92 22.01
N GLY A 198 17.96 -15.27 21.50
CA GLY A 198 18.68 -16.52 21.75
C GLY A 198 18.31 -17.67 20.82
N PHE A 199 17.65 -17.42 19.69
CA PHE A 199 17.29 -18.46 18.72
C PHE A 199 18.42 -18.75 17.75
N LYS A 200 18.38 -19.93 17.11
CA LYS A 200 19.44 -20.40 16.21
C LYS A 200 19.62 -19.47 14.98
N PRO A 201 20.79 -18.81 14.81
CA PRO A 201 21.02 -17.92 13.67
C PRO A 201 20.98 -18.64 12.31
N SER A 202 21.25 -19.95 12.29
CA SER A 202 21.23 -20.74 11.07
C SER A 202 19.86 -20.83 10.40
N LYS A 203 18.77 -20.62 11.16
CA LYS A 203 17.40 -20.76 10.66
C LYS A 203 16.86 -19.50 9.96
N ILE A 204 17.47 -18.33 10.19
CA ILE A 204 16.98 -17.02 9.68
C ILE A 204 17.84 -16.47 8.51
N LYS A 205 18.52 -17.37 7.78
CA LYS A 205 19.44 -17.01 6.68
C LYS A 205 18.81 -17.12 5.29
N ASN A 206 17.72 -17.86 5.14
CA ASN A 206 17.05 -18.06 3.86
C ASN A 206 16.01 -16.94 3.62
N PRO A 207 16.05 -16.19 2.50
CA PRO A 207 15.01 -15.21 2.17
C PRO A 207 13.58 -15.75 2.16
N ASP A 208 13.40 -17.05 1.90
CA ASP A 208 12.08 -17.68 1.79
C ASP A 208 11.36 -17.83 3.15
N VAL A 209 12.05 -17.71 4.28
CA VAL A 209 11.41 -17.78 5.62
C VAL A 209 10.94 -16.42 6.14
N PHE A 210 11.17 -15.35 5.37
CA PHE A 210 10.83 -13.98 5.75
C PHE A 210 9.41 -13.64 5.32
N PRO A 211 8.75 -12.69 6.00
CA PRO A 211 7.40 -12.28 5.61
C PRO A 211 7.42 -11.68 4.19
N LYS A 212 6.34 -11.88 3.45
CA LYS A 212 6.16 -11.25 2.14
C LYS A 212 5.61 -9.85 2.34
N ILE A 213 6.34 -8.85 1.85
CA ILE A 213 5.92 -7.45 1.93
C ILE A 213 5.72 -6.95 0.51
N ASN A 214 4.47 -6.93 0.05
CA ASN A 214 4.12 -6.34 -1.23
C ASN A 214 3.48 -4.97 -1.00
N PHE A 215 3.38 -4.17 -2.06
CA PHE A 215 2.76 -2.85 -1.97
C PHE A 215 1.61 -2.74 -2.95
N GLY A 216 0.56 -2.01 -2.57
CA GLY A 216 -0.55 -1.64 -3.44
C GLY A 216 -0.57 -0.14 -3.72
N SER A 217 -1.21 0.26 -4.81
CA SER A 217 -1.47 1.65 -5.15
C SER A 217 -2.91 1.81 -5.61
N TRP A 218 -3.54 2.91 -5.20
CA TRP A 218 -4.80 3.39 -5.77
C TRP A 218 -4.59 4.54 -6.75
N VAL A 219 -3.43 5.21 -6.72
CA VAL A 219 -3.17 6.35 -7.60
C VAL A 219 -3.04 5.84 -9.04
N GLY A 220 -3.93 6.31 -9.90
CA GLY A 220 -4.06 5.88 -11.29
C GLY A 220 -4.99 4.67 -11.53
N GLY A 221 -5.57 4.10 -10.48
CA GLY A 221 -6.50 2.96 -10.56
C GLY A 221 -7.83 3.18 -9.85
N ASP A 222 -7.91 4.06 -8.84
CA ASP A 222 -9.16 4.46 -8.19
C ASP A 222 -9.92 5.49 -9.03
N ARG A 223 -11.06 5.07 -9.58
CA ARG A 223 -11.90 5.85 -10.50
C ARG A 223 -13.23 6.25 -9.89
N ASP A 224 -13.54 5.73 -8.70
CA ASP A 224 -14.78 6.01 -7.98
C ASP A 224 -14.91 7.53 -7.76
N GLY A 225 -15.84 8.16 -8.48
CA GLY A 225 -16.03 9.61 -8.45
C GLY A 225 -14.80 10.43 -8.88
N HIS A 226 -13.82 9.84 -9.57
CA HIS A 226 -12.64 10.54 -10.05
C HIS A 226 -12.59 10.54 -11.59
N PRO A 227 -13.33 11.45 -12.25
CA PRO A 227 -13.48 11.41 -13.72
C PRO A 227 -12.15 11.56 -14.48
N PHE A 228 -11.15 12.20 -13.87
CA PHE A 228 -9.82 12.39 -14.46
C PHE A 228 -8.94 11.12 -14.45
N VAL A 229 -9.29 10.06 -13.71
CA VAL A 229 -8.58 8.79 -13.78
C VAL A 229 -9.12 8.01 -14.97
N THR A 230 -8.56 8.29 -16.14
CA THR A 230 -8.93 7.69 -17.43
C THR A 230 -8.20 6.36 -17.66
N PRO A 231 -8.62 5.54 -18.64
CA PRO A 231 -7.86 4.36 -19.05
C PRO A 231 -6.41 4.66 -19.43
N SER A 232 -6.11 5.83 -20.00
CA SER A 232 -4.74 6.23 -20.35
C SER A 232 -3.88 6.43 -19.09
N ILE A 233 -4.42 7.07 -18.06
CA ILE A 233 -3.73 7.24 -16.77
C ILE A 233 -3.43 5.88 -16.13
N THR A 234 -4.37 4.94 -16.17
CA THR A 234 -4.14 3.57 -15.68
C THR A 234 -3.01 2.88 -16.45
N LYS A 235 -3.01 2.98 -17.79
CA LYS A 235 -1.95 2.43 -18.64
C LYS A 235 -0.57 3.00 -18.28
N GLU A 236 -0.44 4.31 -18.27
CA GLU A 236 0.82 4.99 -17.96
C GLU A 236 1.34 4.65 -16.56
N THR A 237 0.44 4.52 -15.59
CA THR A 237 0.80 4.19 -14.20
C THR A 237 1.39 2.79 -14.12
N LEU A 238 0.77 1.79 -14.77
CA LEU A 238 1.28 0.43 -14.84
C LEU A 238 2.64 0.36 -15.54
N GLU A 239 2.82 1.10 -16.64
CA GLU A 239 4.09 1.18 -17.36
C GLU A 239 5.19 1.84 -16.51
N LEU A 240 4.86 2.92 -15.80
CA LEU A 240 5.77 3.62 -14.90
C LEU A 240 6.21 2.73 -13.74
N HIS A 241 5.27 2.05 -13.09
CA HIS A 241 5.54 1.08 -12.03
C HIS A 241 6.54 0.01 -12.49
N ARG A 242 6.27 -0.63 -13.63
CA ARG A 242 7.15 -1.64 -14.22
C ARG A 242 8.54 -1.08 -14.52
N LYS A 243 8.62 0.10 -15.16
CA LYS A 243 9.89 0.76 -15.51
C LYS A 243 10.75 1.01 -14.26
N GLN A 244 10.14 1.50 -13.19
CA GLN A 244 10.84 1.77 -11.94
C GLN A 244 11.29 0.47 -11.23
N ALA A 245 10.45 -0.57 -11.22
CA ALA A 245 10.82 -1.88 -10.68
C ALA A 245 12.06 -2.47 -11.36
N LEU A 246 12.06 -2.51 -12.69
CA LEU A 246 13.16 -3.06 -13.47
C LEU A 246 14.45 -2.25 -13.29
N SER A 247 14.35 -0.91 -13.26
CA SER A 247 15.49 -0.02 -13.00
C SER A 247 16.08 -0.25 -11.61
N LEU A 248 15.22 -0.37 -10.59
CA LEU A 248 15.61 -0.64 -9.21
C LEU A 248 16.37 -1.98 -9.09
N ILE A 249 15.82 -3.06 -9.65
CA ILE A 249 16.43 -4.39 -9.63
C ILE A 249 17.75 -4.39 -10.41
N LYS A 250 17.78 -3.76 -11.60
CA LYS A 250 19.00 -3.65 -12.40
C LYS A 250 20.12 -2.97 -11.61
N ASN A 251 19.83 -1.84 -10.97
CA ASN A 251 20.84 -1.11 -10.20
C ASN A 251 21.39 -1.97 -9.05
N LYS A 252 20.55 -2.75 -8.37
CA LYS A 252 20.98 -3.66 -7.29
C LYS A 252 21.80 -4.84 -7.83
N LEU A 253 21.44 -5.39 -8.98
CA LEU A 253 22.24 -6.43 -9.67
C LEU A 253 23.61 -5.90 -10.11
N VAL A 254 23.68 -4.67 -10.65
CA VAL A 254 24.94 -4.06 -11.05
C VAL A 254 25.84 -3.83 -9.83
N ASP A 255 25.30 -3.30 -8.72
CA ASP A 255 26.03 -3.18 -7.45
C ASP A 255 26.54 -4.53 -6.95
N ALA A 256 25.70 -5.57 -6.95
CA ALA A 256 26.11 -6.93 -6.60
C ALA A 256 27.24 -7.44 -7.52
N ALA A 257 27.12 -7.24 -8.84
CA ALA A 257 28.17 -7.60 -9.79
C ALA A 257 29.50 -6.92 -9.42
N THR A 258 29.51 -5.67 -8.98
CA THR A 258 30.77 -5.03 -8.57
C THR A 258 31.44 -5.71 -7.36
N LYS A 259 30.67 -6.36 -6.49
CA LYS A 259 31.14 -6.94 -5.22
C LYS A 259 31.48 -8.44 -5.31
N PHE A 260 30.88 -9.18 -6.24
CA PHE A 260 31.18 -10.61 -6.47
C PHE A 260 32.47 -10.82 -7.29
N SER A 261 33.58 -10.19 -6.89
CA SER A 261 34.87 -10.22 -7.58
C SER A 261 35.74 -11.44 -7.23
N ILE A 262 35.13 -12.60 -6.95
CA ILE A 262 35.85 -13.81 -6.56
C ILE A 262 36.62 -14.36 -7.75
N SER A 263 37.94 -14.49 -7.60
CA SER A 263 38.84 -14.96 -8.64
C SER A 263 38.93 -16.49 -8.69
N ALA A 264 38.80 -17.03 -9.90
CA ALA A 264 39.04 -18.42 -10.27
C ALA A 264 40.50 -18.87 -10.09
N LEU A 265 41.45 -17.93 -10.00
CA LEU A 265 42.87 -18.25 -9.83
C LEU A 265 43.20 -18.73 -8.42
N SER A 266 42.44 -18.25 -7.44
CA SER A 266 42.67 -18.53 -6.01
C SER A 266 41.52 -19.31 -5.36
N ASN A 267 40.42 -19.55 -6.08
CA ASN A 267 39.26 -20.26 -5.57
C ASN A 267 38.77 -21.30 -6.57
N PRO A 268 38.37 -22.51 -6.13
CA PRO A 268 37.80 -23.51 -7.01
C PRO A 268 36.48 -23.01 -7.61
N ILE A 269 36.22 -23.37 -8.86
CA ILE A 269 34.98 -23.05 -9.55
C ILE A 269 34.12 -24.32 -9.59
N PRO A 270 32.88 -24.30 -9.05
CA PRO A 270 31.98 -25.43 -9.17
C PRO A 270 31.54 -25.62 -10.63
N PHE A 271 31.49 -26.88 -11.08
CA PHE A 271 31.09 -27.25 -12.44
C PHE A 271 29.72 -26.66 -12.83
N GLN A 272 28.75 -26.71 -11.91
CA GLN A 272 27.40 -26.19 -12.11
C GLN A 272 27.39 -24.70 -12.48
N LEU A 273 28.29 -23.88 -11.91
CA LEU A 273 28.38 -22.46 -12.23
C LEU A 273 28.91 -22.25 -13.66
N LEU A 274 29.94 -23.00 -14.06
CA LEU A 274 30.49 -22.93 -15.41
C LEU A 274 29.46 -23.32 -16.46
N GLU A 275 28.76 -24.43 -16.24
CA GLU A 275 27.68 -24.89 -17.12
C GLU A 275 26.56 -23.83 -17.24
N ALA A 276 26.17 -23.21 -16.12
CA ALA A 276 25.15 -22.17 -16.12
C ALA A 276 25.60 -20.90 -16.86
N ILE A 277 26.87 -20.51 -16.73
CA ILE A 277 27.47 -19.38 -17.47
C ILE A 277 27.47 -19.68 -18.97
N GLU A 278 27.93 -20.87 -19.37
CA GLU A 278 27.99 -21.29 -20.77
C GLU A 278 26.59 -21.28 -21.40
N LYS A 279 25.62 -21.94 -20.76
CA LYS A 279 24.24 -22.01 -21.22
C LYS A 279 23.60 -20.63 -21.36
N LYS A 280 23.79 -19.74 -20.37
CA LYS A 280 23.25 -18.38 -20.40
C LYS A 280 23.96 -17.50 -21.44
N SER A 281 25.27 -17.60 -21.56
CA SER A 281 26.05 -16.88 -22.56
C SER A 281 25.61 -17.26 -23.97
N ALA A 282 25.46 -18.56 -24.25
CA ALA A 282 24.96 -19.06 -25.53
C ALA A 282 23.54 -18.55 -25.83
N ALA A 283 22.64 -18.57 -24.84
CA ALA A 283 21.29 -18.04 -24.99
C ALA A 283 21.24 -16.52 -25.24
N LEU A 284 22.25 -15.78 -24.78
CA LEU A 284 22.39 -14.33 -24.97
C LEU A 284 23.25 -13.95 -26.20
N GLY A 285 23.71 -14.95 -26.97
CA GLY A 285 24.47 -14.78 -28.20
C GLY A 285 25.77 -13.96 -28.02
N LYS A 286 26.12 -13.16 -29.03
CA LYS A 286 27.37 -12.38 -29.09
C LYS A 286 27.54 -11.41 -27.91
N GLU A 287 26.44 -10.83 -27.40
CA GLU A 287 26.50 -9.93 -26.26
C GLU A 287 26.77 -10.70 -24.96
N GLY A 288 26.27 -11.94 -24.83
CA GLY A 288 26.63 -12.85 -23.75
C GLY A 288 28.13 -13.15 -23.72
N GLU A 289 28.72 -13.48 -24.88
CA GLU A 289 30.16 -13.72 -24.99
C GLU A 289 31.00 -12.49 -24.62
N LYS A 290 30.55 -11.29 -24.98
CA LYS A 290 31.21 -10.03 -24.58
C LYS A 290 31.10 -9.81 -23.07
N ALA A 291 29.95 -10.11 -22.48
CA ALA A 291 29.72 -9.95 -21.04
C ALA A 291 30.67 -10.81 -20.20
N ILE A 292 30.91 -12.07 -20.61
CA ILE A 292 31.86 -12.95 -19.91
C ILE A 292 33.32 -12.50 -20.10
N LYS A 293 33.68 -11.99 -21.30
CA LYS A 293 35.04 -11.51 -21.61
C LYS A 293 35.43 -10.23 -20.85
N ARG A 294 34.46 -9.48 -20.32
CA ARG A 294 34.70 -8.22 -19.60
C ARG A 294 35.52 -8.41 -18.31
N ASN A 295 35.29 -9.52 -17.60
CA ASN A 295 35.97 -9.82 -16.34
C ASN A 295 36.55 -11.24 -16.39
N PRO A 296 37.71 -11.43 -17.04
CA PRO A 296 38.34 -12.74 -17.13
C PRO A 296 38.63 -13.31 -15.74
N TYR A 297 38.49 -14.62 -15.59
CA TYR A 297 38.74 -15.34 -14.32
C TYR A 297 37.85 -14.94 -13.13
N GLU A 298 36.73 -14.23 -13.34
CA GLU A 298 35.77 -13.89 -12.27
C GLU A 298 34.39 -14.53 -12.55
N PRO A 299 34.25 -15.87 -12.48
CA PRO A 299 33.03 -16.58 -12.93
C PRO A 299 31.77 -16.16 -12.16
N TRP A 300 31.87 -15.88 -10.87
CA TRP A 300 30.77 -15.40 -10.04
C TRP A 300 30.22 -14.05 -10.52
N ARG A 301 31.12 -13.14 -10.90
CA ARG A 301 30.80 -11.85 -11.51
C ARG A 301 30.23 -12.00 -12.91
N GLN A 302 30.82 -12.88 -13.71
CA GLN A 302 30.37 -13.19 -15.07
C GLN A 302 28.91 -13.67 -15.06
N TYR A 303 28.55 -14.56 -14.14
CA TYR A 303 27.17 -15.03 -13.99
C TYR A 303 26.20 -13.87 -13.73
N ILE A 304 26.50 -12.98 -12.77
CA ILE A 304 25.64 -11.82 -12.49
C ILE A 304 25.58 -10.85 -13.68
N ASN A 305 26.69 -10.63 -14.39
CA ASN A 305 26.69 -9.80 -15.60
C ASN A 305 25.75 -10.36 -16.68
N LEU A 306 25.63 -11.69 -16.80
CA LEU A 306 24.66 -12.31 -17.70
C LEU A 306 23.22 -12.07 -17.22
N LEU A 307 22.96 -12.08 -15.90
CA LEU A 307 21.65 -11.71 -15.35
C LEU A 307 21.31 -10.24 -15.64
N VAL A 308 22.28 -9.33 -15.49
CA VAL A 308 22.13 -7.91 -15.83
C VAL A 308 21.80 -7.73 -17.31
N LEU A 309 22.53 -8.41 -18.20
CA LEU A 309 22.29 -8.35 -19.64
C LEU A 309 20.90 -8.87 -20.02
N LYS A 310 20.48 -10.00 -19.44
CA LYS A 310 19.15 -10.56 -19.65
C LYS A 310 18.04 -9.63 -19.14
N LEU A 311 18.26 -8.97 -18.00
CA LEU A 311 17.34 -7.95 -17.48
C LEU A 311 17.30 -6.71 -18.39
N ASP A 312 18.44 -6.31 -18.96
CA ASP A 312 18.51 -5.21 -19.93
C ASP A 312 17.72 -5.50 -21.21
N ASN A 313 17.77 -6.73 -21.71
CA ASN A 313 16.92 -7.16 -22.82
C ASN A 313 15.44 -7.14 -22.44
N THR A 314 15.12 -7.47 -21.19
CA THR A 314 13.75 -7.39 -20.65
C THR A 314 13.26 -5.95 -20.60
N ILE A 315 14.11 -5.00 -20.18
CA ILE A 315 13.79 -3.55 -20.15
C ILE A 315 13.56 -3.00 -21.57
N LYS A 316 14.35 -3.46 -22.54
CA LYS A 316 14.25 -3.02 -23.95
C LYS A 316 13.05 -3.63 -24.69
N ASN A 317 12.29 -4.54 -24.07
CA ASN A 317 11.22 -5.31 -24.70
C ASN A 317 11.67 -6.01 -26.01
N ASN A 318 12.90 -6.54 -26.03
CA ASN A 318 13.41 -7.33 -27.16
C ASN A 318 12.83 -8.76 -27.10
N LEU A 319 11.57 -8.92 -27.54
CA LEU A 319 10.78 -10.16 -27.44
C LEU A 319 11.13 -11.19 -28.54
N THR A 320 12.37 -11.25 -29.00
CA THR A 320 12.75 -12.11 -30.14
C THR A 320 12.87 -13.58 -29.76
N ASP A 321 13.35 -13.90 -28.56
CA ASP A 321 13.57 -15.29 -28.14
C ASP A 321 13.49 -15.48 -26.61
N SER A 322 12.94 -16.60 -26.14
CA SER A 322 12.58 -16.79 -24.72
C SER A 322 13.78 -16.93 -23.77
N GLY A 323 14.95 -17.33 -24.29
CA GLY A 323 16.20 -17.35 -23.54
C GLY A 323 16.82 -15.96 -23.34
N TYR A 324 16.40 -14.99 -24.15
CA TYR A 324 17.06 -13.69 -24.29
C TYR A 324 16.60 -12.65 -23.25
N TYR A 325 15.42 -12.84 -22.64
CA TYR A 325 14.81 -11.95 -21.64
C TYR A 325 14.12 -12.75 -20.51
N TYR A 326 13.72 -12.10 -19.43
CA TYR A 326 12.92 -12.69 -18.36
C TYR A 326 11.42 -12.48 -18.62
N LYS A 327 10.63 -13.54 -18.61
CA LYS A 327 9.16 -13.43 -18.79
C LYS A 327 8.50 -12.91 -17.52
N SER A 328 9.02 -13.30 -16.37
CA SER A 328 8.53 -12.88 -15.06
C SER A 328 9.67 -12.64 -14.07
N SER A 329 9.38 -11.96 -12.95
CA SER A 329 10.34 -11.84 -11.85
C SER A 329 10.64 -13.19 -11.19
N LYS A 330 9.76 -14.19 -11.34
CA LYS A 330 10.00 -15.55 -10.84
C LYS A 330 11.21 -16.19 -11.53
N ASP A 331 11.36 -15.97 -12.84
CA ASP A 331 12.51 -16.50 -13.60
C ASP A 331 13.84 -15.93 -13.09
N LEU A 332 13.86 -14.64 -12.73
CA LEU A 332 15.02 -14.01 -12.10
C LEU A 332 15.22 -14.54 -10.67
N GLN A 333 14.16 -14.70 -9.89
CA GLN A 333 14.23 -15.26 -8.55
C GLN A 333 14.83 -16.68 -8.56
N ASP A 334 14.46 -17.51 -9.52
CA ASP A 334 14.99 -18.86 -9.67
C ASP A 334 16.49 -18.85 -10.03
N ASP A 335 16.92 -17.92 -10.90
CA ASP A 335 18.34 -17.71 -11.20
C ASP A 335 19.16 -17.26 -9.97
N LEU A 336 18.57 -16.43 -9.10
CA LEU A 336 19.18 -15.99 -7.84
C LEU A 336 19.22 -17.11 -6.80
N ARG A 337 18.17 -17.92 -6.69
CA ARG A 337 18.13 -19.10 -5.80
C ARG A 337 19.17 -20.13 -6.18
N PHE A 338 19.34 -20.39 -7.49
CA PHE A 338 20.43 -21.23 -7.99
C PHE A 338 21.80 -20.64 -7.59
N PHE A 339 21.99 -19.33 -7.79
CA PHE A 339 23.25 -18.70 -7.41
C PHE A 339 23.52 -18.80 -5.90
N ARG A 340 22.48 -18.67 -5.07
CA ARG A 340 22.56 -18.87 -3.62
C ARG A 340 22.96 -20.29 -3.25
N SER A 341 22.34 -21.32 -3.84
CA SER A 341 22.67 -22.72 -3.52
C SER A 341 24.14 -23.01 -3.83
N VAL A 342 24.60 -22.57 -5.00
CA VAL A 342 25.99 -22.75 -5.42
C VAL A 342 26.97 -22.01 -4.49
N LEU A 343 26.67 -20.78 -4.06
CA LEU A 343 27.50 -20.06 -3.07
C LEU A 343 27.58 -20.82 -1.74
N ILE A 344 26.46 -21.31 -1.23
CA ILE A 344 26.38 -22.00 0.07
C ILE A 344 27.15 -23.32 0.04
N GLU A 345 27.01 -24.11 -1.02
CA GLU A 345 27.71 -25.38 -1.21
C GLU A 345 29.23 -25.21 -1.30
N ASN A 346 29.68 -24.03 -1.76
CA ASN A 346 31.10 -23.69 -1.89
C ASN A 346 31.62 -22.84 -0.72
N GLY A 347 30.95 -22.87 0.44
CA GLY A 347 31.44 -22.25 1.68
C GLY A 347 31.29 -20.72 1.74
N MET A 348 30.67 -20.07 0.75
CA MET A 348 30.53 -18.62 0.65
C MET A 348 29.22 -18.10 1.26
N LYS A 349 28.85 -18.65 2.42
CA LYS A 349 27.58 -18.33 3.11
C LYS A 349 27.46 -16.85 3.46
N GLY A 350 28.54 -16.22 3.94
CA GLY A 350 28.55 -14.78 4.25
C GLY A 350 28.25 -13.91 3.03
N LEU A 351 28.83 -14.23 1.87
CA LEU A 351 28.56 -13.49 0.63
C LEU A 351 27.11 -13.66 0.15
N ALA A 352 26.55 -14.87 0.31
CA ALA A 352 25.14 -15.10 0.01
C ALA A 352 24.23 -14.27 0.94
N GLU A 353 24.56 -14.19 2.23
CA GLU A 353 23.79 -13.44 3.23
C GLU A 353 23.92 -11.92 3.08
N ASP A 354 25.09 -11.40 2.74
CA ASP A 354 25.34 -9.96 2.69
C ASP A 354 24.97 -9.35 1.34
N LEU A 355 25.27 -10.05 0.23
CA LEU A 355 25.16 -9.50 -1.11
C LEU A 355 23.93 -9.99 -1.88
N LEU A 356 23.56 -11.25 -1.69
CA LEU A 356 22.49 -11.88 -2.49
C LEU A 356 21.13 -11.84 -1.78
N PHE A 357 21.08 -12.03 -0.46
CA PHE A 357 19.86 -12.01 0.31
C PHE A 357 19.04 -10.72 0.10
N PRO A 358 19.62 -9.49 0.17
CA PRO A 358 18.84 -8.27 -0.06
C PRO A 358 18.26 -8.20 -1.47
N LEU A 359 18.97 -8.75 -2.45
CA LEU A 359 18.53 -8.79 -3.85
C LEU A 359 17.39 -9.80 -4.05
N GLU A 360 17.47 -10.99 -3.47
CA GLU A 360 16.38 -11.97 -3.49
C GLU A 360 15.12 -11.42 -2.81
N ARG A 361 15.28 -10.74 -1.66
CA ARG A 361 14.17 -10.08 -0.96
C ARG A 361 13.55 -8.97 -1.80
N LEU A 362 14.37 -8.14 -2.44
CA LEU A 362 13.92 -7.08 -3.35
C LEU A 362 13.06 -7.64 -4.49
N VAL A 363 13.52 -8.70 -5.17
CA VAL A 363 12.79 -9.31 -6.29
C VAL A 363 11.49 -9.98 -5.80
N SER A 364 11.51 -10.67 -4.67
CA SER A 364 10.33 -11.31 -4.08
C SER A 364 9.23 -10.31 -3.66
N CYS A 365 9.62 -9.16 -3.12
CA CYS A 365 8.70 -8.15 -2.57
C CYS A 365 8.22 -7.11 -3.60
N PHE A 366 9.04 -6.75 -4.60
CA PHE A 366 8.66 -5.73 -5.61
C PHE A 366 8.33 -6.32 -6.99
N GLY A 367 8.86 -7.51 -7.31
CA GLY A 367 8.72 -8.11 -8.63
C GLY A 367 9.13 -7.18 -9.77
N PHE A 368 8.61 -7.44 -10.97
CA PHE A 368 8.75 -6.52 -12.12
C PHE A 368 7.63 -5.47 -12.20
N HIS A 369 6.93 -5.22 -11.10
CA HIS A 369 5.74 -4.37 -11.09
C HIS A 369 5.74 -3.31 -9.99
N LEU A 370 6.71 -3.28 -9.08
CA LEU A 370 6.89 -2.29 -8.01
C LEU A 370 5.78 -2.34 -6.94
N ALA A 371 4.54 -2.03 -7.34
CA ALA A 371 3.34 -2.07 -6.54
C ALA A 371 2.15 -2.49 -7.41
N LYS A 372 1.20 -3.22 -6.83
CA LYS A 372 -0.02 -3.66 -7.50
C LYS A 372 -1.00 -2.50 -7.62
N LEU A 373 -1.52 -2.25 -8.83
CA LEU A 373 -2.52 -1.21 -9.04
C LEU A 373 -3.93 -1.81 -8.89
N ASP A 374 -4.64 -1.42 -7.83
CA ASP A 374 -6.06 -1.78 -7.67
C ASP A 374 -6.92 -0.93 -8.61
N ILE A 375 -7.93 -1.54 -9.24
CA ILE A 375 -8.92 -0.84 -10.06
C ILE A 375 -10.20 -0.74 -9.24
N ARG A 376 -10.64 0.48 -8.92
CA ARG A 376 -11.84 0.70 -8.11
C ARG A 376 -12.87 1.52 -8.87
N GLN A 377 -14.12 1.07 -8.85
CA GLN A 377 -15.26 1.80 -9.43
C GLN A 377 -16.54 1.55 -8.63
N ASN A 378 -17.43 2.54 -8.61
CA ASN A 378 -18.73 2.47 -7.98
C ASN A 378 -19.71 1.60 -8.78
N SER A 379 -20.46 0.74 -8.11
CA SER A 379 -21.46 -0.16 -8.72
C SER A 379 -22.44 0.55 -9.66
N ALA A 380 -22.91 1.76 -9.32
CA ALA A 380 -23.84 2.53 -10.16
C ALA A 380 -23.27 2.91 -11.53
N PHE A 381 -21.94 3.06 -11.66
CA PHE A 381 -21.31 3.29 -12.96
C PHE A 381 -21.29 2.02 -13.82
N HIS A 382 -21.16 0.85 -13.19
CA HIS A 382 -21.32 -0.42 -13.89
C HIS A 382 -22.76 -0.59 -14.38
N ASP A 383 -23.75 -0.22 -13.57
CA ASP A 383 -25.16 -0.29 -13.97
C ASP A 383 -25.43 0.53 -15.24
N LYS A 384 -24.95 1.78 -15.27
CA LYS A 384 -25.03 2.67 -16.44
C LYS A 384 -24.33 2.11 -17.66
N ALA A 385 -23.15 1.52 -17.48
CA ALA A 385 -22.42 0.88 -18.56
C ALA A 385 -23.23 -0.27 -19.17
N ILE A 386 -23.86 -1.12 -18.34
CA ILE A 386 -24.73 -2.18 -18.84
C ILE A 386 -25.96 -1.61 -19.56
N SER A 387 -26.63 -0.60 -18.98
CA SER A 387 -27.77 0.05 -19.63
C SER A 387 -27.42 0.59 -21.04
N GLN A 388 -26.24 1.21 -21.16
CA GLN A 388 -25.71 1.71 -22.42
C GLN A 388 -25.41 0.60 -23.43
N ILE A 389 -24.80 -0.51 -22.98
CA ILE A 389 -24.53 -1.68 -23.83
C ILE A 389 -25.82 -2.29 -24.38
N LEU A 390 -26.81 -2.53 -23.51
CA LEU A 390 -28.10 -3.10 -23.91
C LEU A 390 -28.82 -2.21 -24.92
N LYS A 391 -28.83 -0.89 -24.67
CA LYS A 391 -29.46 0.10 -25.56
C LYS A 391 -28.81 0.10 -26.95
N SER A 392 -27.48 0.08 -27.02
CA SER A 392 -26.75 0.06 -28.29
C SER A 392 -27.00 -1.23 -29.08
N ASN A 393 -27.15 -2.35 -28.37
CA ASN A 393 -27.49 -3.65 -28.97
C ASN A 393 -28.98 -3.76 -29.39
N GLY A 394 -29.79 -2.72 -29.18
CA GLY A 394 -31.19 -2.68 -29.61
C GLY A 394 -32.16 -3.43 -28.69
N GLU A 395 -31.74 -3.77 -27.46
CA GLU A 395 -32.62 -4.39 -26.46
C GLU A 395 -33.72 -3.40 -26.05
N LYS A 396 -34.98 -3.85 -26.03
CA LYS A 396 -36.12 -2.99 -25.65
C LYS A 396 -36.12 -2.66 -24.16
N ASP A 397 -35.66 -3.61 -23.37
CA ASP A 397 -35.56 -3.53 -21.92
C ASP A 397 -34.09 -3.25 -21.59
N PHE A 398 -33.67 -2.00 -21.76
CA PHE A 398 -32.27 -1.60 -21.62
C PHE A 398 -31.97 -0.89 -20.30
N GLU A 399 -32.98 -0.55 -19.51
CA GLU A 399 -32.81 0.18 -18.24
C GLU A 399 -32.38 -0.75 -17.11
N PHE A 400 -31.18 -1.31 -17.23
CA PHE A 400 -30.62 -2.27 -16.28
C PHE A 400 -30.54 -1.74 -14.84
N GLU A 401 -30.38 -0.42 -14.68
CA GLU A 401 -30.42 0.30 -13.40
C GLU A 401 -31.76 0.14 -12.66
N ASN A 402 -32.86 -0.06 -13.39
CA ASN A 402 -34.22 -0.13 -12.86
C ASN A 402 -34.71 -1.58 -12.67
N TRP A 403 -33.88 -2.56 -12.99
CA TRP A 403 -34.23 -3.98 -12.85
C TRP A 403 -34.17 -4.43 -11.39
N ASP A 404 -35.06 -5.35 -11.00
CA ASP A 404 -34.98 -6.04 -9.73
C ASP A 404 -33.80 -7.02 -9.68
N GLU A 405 -33.33 -7.36 -8.48
CA GLU A 405 -32.14 -8.19 -8.29
C GLU A 405 -32.25 -9.57 -8.94
N LEU A 406 -33.41 -10.23 -8.83
CA LEU A 406 -33.60 -11.58 -9.38
C LEU A 406 -33.44 -11.57 -10.90
N LYS A 407 -34.03 -10.57 -11.57
CA LYS A 407 -33.88 -10.37 -13.00
C LYS A 407 -32.44 -10.09 -13.40
N ARG A 408 -31.73 -9.22 -12.66
CA ARG A 408 -30.32 -8.89 -12.91
C ARG A 408 -29.43 -10.13 -12.81
N VAL A 409 -29.56 -10.89 -11.72
CA VAL A 409 -28.78 -12.13 -11.49
C VAL A 409 -29.10 -13.17 -12.55
N ALA A 410 -30.38 -13.39 -12.90
CA ALA A 410 -30.76 -14.35 -13.92
C ALA A 410 -30.17 -14.00 -15.29
N TYR A 411 -30.22 -12.72 -15.67
CA TYR A 411 -29.66 -12.23 -16.93
C TYR A 411 -28.12 -12.39 -16.98
N LEU A 412 -27.41 -11.91 -15.96
CA LEU A 412 -25.95 -12.01 -15.88
C LEU A 412 -25.48 -13.45 -15.82
N SER A 413 -26.16 -14.31 -15.05
CA SER A 413 -25.87 -15.74 -14.97
C SER A 413 -26.01 -16.43 -16.32
N LYS A 414 -27.01 -16.05 -17.12
CA LYS A 414 -27.17 -16.54 -18.50
C LYS A 414 -26.02 -16.09 -19.39
N LEU A 415 -25.63 -14.81 -19.32
CA LEU A 415 -24.52 -14.27 -20.10
C LEU A 415 -23.17 -14.90 -19.73
N LEU A 416 -22.93 -15.16 -18.45
CA LEU A 416 -21.71 -15.78 -17.95
C LEU A 416 -21.59 -17.27 -18.31
N LYS A 417 -22.71 -17.95 -18.62
CA LYS A 417 -22.71 -19.31 -19.16
C LYS A 417 -22.39 -19.36 -20.65
N ASN A 418 -22.73 -18.32 -21.41
CA ASN A 418 -22.37 -18.23 -22.83
C ASN A 418 -20.94 -17.69 -22.96
N ASN A 419 -20.14 -18.26 -23.86
CA ASN A 419 -18.78 -17.80 -24.12
C ASN A 419 -18.72 -16.60 -25.09
N GLU A 420 -19.75 -16.39 -25.92
CA GLU A 420 -19.76 -15.31 -26.89
C GLU A 420 -19.89 -13.95 -26.20
N PRO A 421 -18.99 -12.99 -26.51
CA PRO A 421 -19.15 -11.60 -26.11
C PRO A 421 -20.38 -10.97 -26.77
N ILE A 422 -21.00 -10.01 -26.09
CA ILE A 422 -22.08 -9.17 -26.66
C ILE A 422 -21.59 -7.75 -26.96
N THR A 423 -20.30 -7.48 -26.71
CA THR A 423 -19.61 -6.23 -27.02
C THR A 423 -18.55 -6.43 -28.11
N ASP A 424 -18.35 -5.41 -28.92
CA ASP A 424 -17.34 -5.34 -29.98
C ASP A 424 -16.33 -4.20 -29.67
N ILE A 425 -15.04 -4.44 -29.92
CA ILE A 425 -13.98 -3.45 -29.69
C ILE A 425 -14.05 -2.25 -30.64
N THR A 426 -14.72 -2.41 -31.78
CA THR A 426 -14.86 -1.40 -32.83
C THR A 426 -16.10 -0.53 -32.69
N VAL A 427 -16.98 -0.84 -31.73
CA VAL A 427 -18.26 -0.16 -31.51
C VAL A 427 -18.19 0.65 -30.22
N SER A 428 -18.73 1.88 -30.27
CA SER A 428 -18.98 2.71 -29.09
C SER A 428 -20.37 2.38 -28.53
N TYR A 429 -20.43 2.12 -27.22
CA TYR A 429 -21.65 1.79 -26.49
C TYR A 429 -22.20 2.99 -25.72
N GLY A 430 -21.43 4.07 -25.59
CA GLY A 430 -21.76 5.25 -24.82
C GLY A 430 -20.64 5.60 -23.83
N THR A 431 -20.67 6.83 -23.32
CA THR A 431 -19.55 7.39 -22.56
C THR A 431 -19.13 6.57 -21.34
N GLU A 432 -20.07 6.01 -20.58
CA GLU A 432 -19.75 5.25 -19.36
C GLU A 432 -19.33 3.82 -19.71
N ALA A 433 -20.03 3.18 -20.66
CA ALA A 433 -19.69 1.86 -21.15
C ALA A 433 -18.28 1.82 -21.77
N ASP A 434 -17.97 2.75 -22.67
CA ASP A 434 -16.67 2.83 -23.33
C ASP A 434 -15.56 3.05 -22.32
N ASN A 435 -15.79 3.95 -21.36
CA ASN A 435 -14.83 4.27 -20.32
C ASN A 435 -14.53 3.06 -19.39
N VAL A 436 -15.55 2.28 -19.02
CA VAL A 436 -15.38 1.04 -18.24
C VAL A 436 -14.68 -0.03 -19.07
N LEU A 437 -15.16 -0.30 -20.29
CA LEU A 437 -14.59 -1.32 -21.18
C LEU A 437 -13.13 -1.01 -21.54
N ASP A 438 -12.80 0.24 -21.83
CA ASP A 438 -11.44 0.65 -22.18
C ASP A 438 -10.46 0.51 -21.01
N CYS A 439 -10.91 0.77 -19.78
CA CYS A 439 -10.11 0.48 -18.59
C CYS A 439 -9.76 -1.02 -18.50
N TYR A 440 -10.74 -1.89 -18.72
CA TYR A 440 -10.55 -3.34 -18.68
C TYR A 440 -9.68 -3.81 -19.86
N ARG A 441 -9.83 -3.21 -21.05
CA ARG A 441 -8.96 -3.46 -22.22
C ARG A 441 -7.52 -3.05 -21.96
N VAL A 442 -7.27 -1.93 -21.27
CA VAL A 442 -5.93 -1.52 -20.82
C VAL A 442 -5.32 -2.57 -19.88
N VAL A 443 -6.09 -3.05 -18.91
CA VAL A 443 -5.66 -4.12 -17.99
C VAL A 443 -5.35 -5.40 -18.76
N ARG A 444 -6.21 -5.80 -19.71
CA ARG A 444 -5.99 -6.97 -20.59
C ARG A 444 -4.73 -6.82 -21.43
N HIS A 445 -4.50 -5.64 -22.01
CA HIS A 445 -3.30 -5.36 -22.78
C HIS A 445 -2.04 -5.51 -21.92
N HIS A 446 -2.03 -4.94 -20.71
CA HIS A 446 -0.92 -5.08 -19.77
C HIS A 446 -0.64 -6.55 -19.43
N ILE A 447 -1.69 -7.34 -19.13
CA ILE A 447 -1.54 -8.76 -18.80
C ILE A 447 -0.96 -9.56 -19.96
N ASN A 448 -1.40 -9.30 -21.19
CA ASN A 448 -0.89 -10.00 -22.38
C ASN A 448 0.62 -9.75 -22.58
N GLN A 449 1.11 -8.58 -22.19
CA GLN A 449 2.53 -8.22 -22.33
C GLN A 449 3.39 -8.67 -21.15
N TYR A 450 2.87 -8.53 -19.93
CA TYR A 450 3.70 -8.57 -18.71
C TYR A 450 3.18 -9.51 -17.62
N GLY A 451 2.04 -10.16 -17.84
CA GLY A 451 1.38 -11.00 -16.84
C GLY A 451 0.56 -10.20 -15.82
N THR A 452 0.06 -10.90 -14.81
CA THR A 452 -0.94 -10.39 -13.87
C THR A 452 -0.35 -9.72 -12.63
N ASP A 453 0.95 -9.88 -12.39
CA ASP A 453 1.56 -9.57 -11.09
C ASP A 453 1.41 -8.10 -10.67
N GLY A 454 1.38 -7.17 -11.64
CA GLY A 454 1.19 -5.73 -11.40
C GLY A 454 -0.26 -5.28 -11.23
N ILE A 455 -1.23 -6.16 -11.45
CA ILE A 455 -2.65 -5.84 -11.29
C ILE A 455 -3.10 -6.26 -9.89
N GLY A 456 -3.75 -5.32 -9.20
CA GLY A 456 -4.39 -5.56 -7.91
C GLY A 456 -5.78 -6.18 -8.05
N ALA A 457 -6.68 -5.79 -7.17
CA ALA A 457 -8.08 -6.20 -7.17
C ALA A 457 -8.95 -5.28 -8.05
N PHE A 458 -10.07 -5.83 -8.55
CA PHE A 458 -11.19 -5.05 -9.07
C PHE A 458 -12.18 -4.84 -7.93
N ILE A 459 -12.15 -3.65 -7.34
CA ILE A 459 -12.91 -3.29 -6.14
C ILE A 459 -14.21 -2.62 -6.56
N VAL A 460 -15.33 -3.13 -6.04
CA VAL A 460 -16.68 -2.60 -6.30
C VAL A 460 -17.12 -1.76 -5.12
N SER A 461 -17.01 -0.43 -5.24
CA SER A 461 -17.54 0.49 -4.21
C SER A 461 -19.06 0.46 -4.19
N MET A 462 -19.66 0.70 -3.01
CA MET A 462 -21.10 0.61 -2.78
C MET A 462 -21.67 -0.72 -3.29
N THR A 463 -21.10 -1.84 -2.84
CA THR A 463 -21.62 -3.17 -3.18
C THR A 463 -22.91 -3.42 -2.40
N ARG A 464 -24.04 -3.47 -3.12
CA ARG A 464 -25.37 -3.62 -2.51
C ARG A 464 -25.84 -5.06 -2.56
N ASN A 465 -25.64 -5.72 -3.71
CA ASN A 465 -26.21 -7.03 -4.00
C ASN A 465 -25.23 -7.93 -4.78
N LEU A 466 -25.59 -9.21 -5.00
CA LEU A 466 -24.81 -10.15 -5.82
C LEU A 466 -24.58 -9.62 -7.25
N SER A 467 -25.59 -9.01 -7.87
CA SER A 467 -25.50 -8.53 -9.24
C SER A 467 -24.34 -7.56 -9.44
N ASP A 468 -24.02 -6.73 -8.45
CA ASP A 468 -22.94 -5.73 -8.55
C ASP A 468 -21.57 -6.40 -8.78
N LEU A 469 -21.36 -7.59 -8.22
CA LEU A 469 -20.16 -8.39 -8.43
C LEU A 469 -20.22 -9.18 -9.76
N LEU A 470 -21.39 -9.69 -10.12
CA LEU A 470 -21.58 -10.42 -11.38
C LEU A 470 -21.44 -9.52 -12.61
N VAL A 471 -21.78 -8.24 -12.51
CA VAL A 471 -21.53 -7.27 -13.59
C VAL A 471 -20.02 -7.15 -13.86
N VAL A 472 -19.18 -7.14 -12.82
CA VAL A 472 -17.73 -7.14 -13.00
C VAL A 472 -17.25 -8.43 -13.67
N TYR A 473 -17.77 -9.60 -13.29
CA TYR A 473 -17.47 -10.84 -14.01
C TYR A 473 -17.90 -10.78 -15.48
N PHE A 474 -19.06 -10.20 -15.77
CA PHE A 474 -19.51 -9.99 -17.14
C PHE A 474 -18.53 -9.09 -17.92
N LEU A 475 -18.17 -7.93 -17.38
CA LEU A 475 -17.21 -7.02 -18.02
C LEU A 475 -15.81 -7.65 -18.19
N MET A 476 -15.39 -8.47 -17.22
CA MET A 476 -14.18 -9.28 -17.32
C MET A 476 -14.31 -10.32 -18.44
N LYS A 477 -15.49 -10.92 -18.66
CA LYS A 477 -15.72 -11.86 -19.77
C LYS A 477 -15.58 -11.14 -21.11
N GLU A 478 -16.27 -10.02 -21.27
CA GLU A 478 -16.29 -9.20 -22.49
C GLU A 478 -14.89 -8.74 -22.91
N THR A 479 -13.99 -8.55 -21.93
CA THR A 479 -12.60 -8.12 -22.15
C THR A 479 -11.57 -9.24 -21.98
N GLN A 480 -12.01 -10.50 -21.91
CA GLN A 480 -11.17 -11.70 -21.80
C GLN A 480 -10.28 -11.74 -20.53
N LEU A 481 -10.70 -11.08 -19.47
CA LEU A 481 -10.10 -11.11 -18.14
C LEU A 481 -10.69 -12.19 -17.23
N LEU A 482 -11.85 -12.78 -17.55
CA LEU A 482 -12.56 -13.70 -16.65
C LEU A 482 -11.76 -14.98 -16.29
N ASN A 483 -10.75 -15.36 -17.08
CA ASN A 483 -9.90 -16.51 -16.76
C ASN A 483 -8.54 -16.12 -16.14
N THR A 484 -8.36 -14.84 -15.78
CA THR A 484 -7.19 -14.35 -15.04
C THR A 484 -7.37 -14.51 -13.53
N ASN A 485 -6.27 -14.39 -12.78
CA ASN A 485 -6.25 -14.44 -11.31
C ASN A 485 -6.64 -13.12 -10.62
N ILE A 486 -7.07 -12.10 -11.37
CA ILE A 486 -7.54 -10.83 -10.79
C ILE A 486 -8.79 -11.10 -9.94
N LYS A 487 -8.78 -10.63 -8.69
CA LYS A 487 -9.88 -10.82 -7.75
C LYS A 487 -10.93 -9.72 -7.93
N VAL A 488 -12.19 -10.08 -7.84
CA VAL A 488 -13.31 -9.12 -7.71
C VAL A 488 -13.63 -9.02 -6.24
N VAL A 489 -13.63 -7.80 -5.72
CA VAL A 489 -13.64 -7.53 -4.28
C VAL A 489 -14.84 -6.65 -3.95
N PRO A 490 -15.81 -7.14 -3.15
CA PRO A 490 -16.86 -6.29 -2.61
C PRO A 490 -16.25 -5.30 -1.61
N LEU A 491 -16.69 -4.04 -1.68
CA LEU A 491 -16.44 -3.03 -0.66
C LEU A 491 -17.74 -2.69 0.05
N PHE A 492 -17.83 -3.05 1.34
CA PHE A 492 -18.95 -2.73 2.23
C PHE A 492 -18.65 -1.45 3.01
N GLU A 493 -19.48 -0.42 2.83
CA GLU A 493 -19.18 0.95 3.28
C GLU A 493 -20.17 1.50 4.30
N THR A 494 -21.44 1.09 4.27
CA THR A 494 -22.47 1.54 5.22
C THR A 494 -22.71 0.51 6.32
N ILE A 495 -23.42 0.90 7.39
CA ILE A 495 -23.80 -0.04 8.46
C ILE A 495 -24.68 -1.16 7.89
N ASP A 496 -25.62 -0.82 7.01
CA ASP A 496 -26.49 -1.80 6.35
C ASP A 496 -25.71 -2.74 5.43
N ASP A 497 -24.73 -2.22 4.67
CA ASP A 497 -23.86 -3.07 3.83
C ASP A 497 -23.04 -4.05 4.68
N LEU A 498 -22.56 -3.64 5.86
CA LEU A 498 -21.82 -4.52 6.77
C LEU A 498 -22.73 -5.62 7.35
N HIS A 499 -24.02 -5.32 7.57
CA HIS A 499 -25.01 -6.31 7.99
C HIS A 499 -25.38 -7.29 6.88
N ASN A 500 -25.55 -6.82 5.65
CA ASN A 500 -25.98 -7.62 4.49
C ASN A 500 -24.81 -8.34 3.79
N GLY A 501 -23.59 -7.84 3.96
CA GLY A 501 -22.37 -8.35 3.33
C GLY A 501 -22.14 -9.86 3.45
N PRO A 502 -22.37 -10.48 4.62
CA PRO A 502 -22.32 -11.94 4.78
C PRO A 502 -23.18 -12.70 3.77
N GLU A 503 -24.44 -12.29 3.57
CA GLU A 503 -25.35 -12.93 2.62
C GLU A 503 -24.89 -12.73 1.16
N ILE A 504 -24.49 -11.51 0.82
CA ILE A 504 -23.97 -11.18 -0.52
C ILE A 504 -22.74 -12.03 -0.84
N LEU A 505 -21.82 -12.15 0.13
CA LEU A 505 -20.62 -12.98 -0.01
C LEU A 505 -21.00 -14.46 -0.16
N GLU A 506 -21.91 -14.98 0.65
CA GLU A 506 -22.36 -16.37 0.56
C GLU A 506 -22.90 -16.70 -0.85
N GLN A 507 -23.80 -15.85 -1.36
CA GLN A 507 -24.35 -16.02 -2.70
C GLN A 507 -23.26 -15.92 -3.79
N PHE A 508 -22.30 -15.02 -3.62
CA PHE A 508 -21.19 -14.85 -4.56
C PHE A 508 -20.25 -16.06 -4.58
N LEU A 509 -19.89 -16.62 -3.42
CA LEU A 509 -19.04 -17.79 -3.31
C LEU A 509 -19.69 -19.05 -3.89
N GLN A 510 -21.02 -19.17 -3.80
CA GLN A 510 -21.80 -20.29 -4.36
C GLN A 510 -22.04 -20.16 -5.87
N HIS A 511 -21.90 -18.96 -6.44
CA HIS A 511 -22.20 -18.75 -7.85
C HIS A 511 -21.29 -19.63 -8.75
N PRO A 512 -21.82 -20.32 -9.79
CA PRO A 512 -21.05 -21.28 -10.59
C PRO A 512 -19.78 -20.70 -11.22
N THR A 513 -19.82 -19.44 -11.67
CA THR A 513 -18.64 -18.76 -12.24
C THR A 513 -17.55 -18.53 -11.19
N THR A 514 -17.92 -18.23 -9.94
CA THR A 514 -16.99 -18.04 -8.83
C THR A 514 -16.31 -19.36 -8.49
N LEU A 515 -17.07 -20.44 -8.36
CA LEU A 515 -16.54 -21.79 -8.11
C LEU A 515 -15.59 -22.24 -9.22
N LEU A 516 -15.96 -22.04 -10.48
CA LEU A 516 -15.10 -22.37 -11.64
C LEU A 516 -13.79 -21.55 -11.65
N ARG A 517 -13.84 -20.29 -11.24
CA ARG A 517 -12.65 -19.44 -11.11
C ARG A 517 -11.78 -19.91 -9.94
N ALA A 518 -12.38 -20.16 -8.78
CA ALA A 518 -11.69 -20.63 -7.59
C ALA A 518 -10.98 -21.98 -7.83
N SER A 519 -11.62 -22.90 -8.56
CA SER A 519 -11.02 -24.21 -8.89
C SER A 519 -9.79 -24.12 -9.80
N LYS A 520 -9.62 -23.02 -10.55
CA LYS A 520 -8.49 -22.79 -11.46
C LYS A 520 -7.39 -21.91 -10.84
N ILE A 521 -7.75 -21.07 -9.86
CA ILE A 521 -6.88 -20.03 -9.30
C ILE A 521 -6.53 -20.38 -7.85
N GLU A 522 -7.43 -20.07 -6.92
CA GLU A 522 -7.39 -20.49 -5.52
C GLU A 522 -8.76 -20.24 -4.88
N TYR A 523 -9.12 -21.05 -3.87
CA TYR A 523 -10.26 -20.80 -3.00
C TYR A 523 -9.92 -19.72 -1.96
N LYS A 524 -9.64 -18.51 -2.44
CA LYS A 524 -9.41 -17.33 -1.59
C LYS A 524 -10.20 -16.12 -2.07
N GLN A 525 -10.88 -15.46 -1.14
CA GLN A 525 -11.66 -14.25 -1.41
C GLN A 525 -11.13 -13.07 -0.61
N GLU A 526 -10.93 -11.94 -1.27
CA GLU A 526 -10.62 -10.66 -0.62
C GLU A 526 -11.92 -9.88 -0.43
N VAL A 527 -12.12 -9.30 0.75
CA VAL A 527 -13.26 -8.42 1.04
C VAL A 527 -12.73 -7.10 1.56
N MET A 528 -13.21 -5.99 1.02
CA MET A 528 -12.80 -4.66 1.47
C MET A 528 -13.83 -4.08 2.44
N LEU A 529 -13.34 -3.46 3.51
CA LEU A 529 -14.17 -2.86 4.55
C LEU A 529 -13.92 -1.34 4.65
N GLY A 530 -14.98 -0.54 4.54
CA GLY A 530 -14.94 0.92 4.58
C GLY A 530 -15.10 1.47 6.00
N TYR A 531 -14.00 1.80 6.68
CA TYR A 531 -14.05 2.33 8.05
C TYR A 531 -14.54 3.78 8.10
N SER A 532 -14.04 4.63 7.21
CA SER A 532 -14.40 6.06 7.22
C SER A 532 -15.83 6.30 6.78
N ASP A 533 -16.30 5.57 5.77
CA ASP A 533 -17.67 5.69 5.26
C ASP A 533 -18.69 5.10 6.24
N SER A 534 -18.40 3.97 6.90
CA SER A 534 -19.32 3.41 7.92
C SER A 534 -19.38 4.30 9.17
N ASN A 535 -18.27 4.94 9.53
CA ASN A 535 -18.26 5.94 10.60
C ASN A 535 -19.06 7.20 10.22
N LYS A 536 -19.05 7.61 8.94
CA LYS A 536 -19.89 8.72 8.44
C LYS A 536 -21.38 8.36 8.45
N ASP A 537 -21.69 7.07 8.28
CA ASP A 537 -23.07 6.59 8.23
C ASP A 537 -23.68 6.37 9.62
N GLY A 538 -22.92 5.77 10.55
CA GLY A 538 -23.43 5.32 11.86
C GLY A 538 -22.69 5.82 13.10
N GLY A 539 -21.64 6.64 12.95
CA GLY A 539 -20.82 7.09 14.08
C GLY A 539 -19.80 6.04 14.55
N THR A 540 -18.90 6.43 15.46
CA THR A 540 -17.67 5.66 15.74
C THR A 540 -17.88 4.33 16.45
N ILE A 541 -18.75 4.27 17.47
CA ILE A 541 -18.97 3.03 18.23
C ILE A 541 -19.69 2.02 17.35
N ALA A 542 -20.80 2.41 16.72
CA ALA A 542 -21.58 1.54 15.85
C ALA A 542 -20.77 1.04 14.64
N SER A 543 -20.00 1.91 13.99
CA SER A 543 -19.13 1.52 12.86
C SER A 543 -18.12 0.45 13.28
N LYS A 544 -17.35 0.69 14.34
CA LYS A 544 -16.31 -0.25 14.78
C LYS A 544 -16.87 -1.60 15.22
N TRP A 545 -18.00 -1.58 15.92
CA TRP A 545 -18.64 -2.81 16.38
C TRP A 545 -19.23 -3.61 15.22
N ASN A 546 -19.86 -2.96 14.25
CA ASN A 546 -20.37 -3.66 13.07
C ASN A 546 -19.25 -4.17 12.15
N LEU A 547 -18.12 -3.48 12.06
CA LEU A 547 -16.94 -3.98 11.36
C LEU A 547 -16.39 -5.25 12.01
N PHE A 548 -16.26 -5.26 13.35
CA PHE A 548 -15.85 -6.45 14.10
C PHE A 548 -16.78 -7.65 13.83
N LYS A 549 -18.10 -7.45 13.94
CA LYS A 549 -19.11 -8.49 13.66
C LYS A 549 -19.09 -8.94 12.20
N ALA A 550 -18.87 -8.02 11.26
CA ALA A 550 -18.81 -8.33 9.83
C ALA A 550 -17.58 -9.20 9.51
N GLU A 551 -16.40 -8.85 10.04
CA GLU A 551 -15.17 -9.64 9.84
C GLU A 551 -15.32 -11.09 10.32
N GLU A 552 -15.93 -11.28 11.49
CA GLU A 552 -16.25 -12.60 12.05
C GLU A 552 -17.18 -13.39 11.11
N ARG A 553 -18.37 -12.84 10.82
CA ARG A 553 -19.39 -13.51 9.99
C ARG A 553 -18.94 -13.79 8.56
N LEU A 554 -18.22 -12.85 7.94
CA LEU A 554 -17.67 -13.02 6.59
C LEU A 554 -16.62 -14.15 6.56
N SER A 555 -15.81 -14.27 7.62
CA SER A 555 -14.83 -15.35 7.76
C SER A 555 -15.49 -16.70 7.98
N GLU A 556 -16.54 -16.76 8.82
CA GLU A 556 -17.33 -17.97 9.04
C GLU A 556 -17.99 -18.47 7.75
N ILE A 557 -18.63 -17.58 6.99
CA ILE A 557 -19.28 -17.93 5.71
C ILE A 557 -18.26 -18.44 4.71
N ALA A 558 -17.12 -17.77 4.57
CA ALA A 558 -16.09 -18.25 3.67
C ALA A 558 -15.58 -19.64 4.06
N THR A 559 -15.34 -19.86 5.36
CA THR A 559 -14.91 -21.16 5.89
C THR A 559 -15.95 -22.25 5.62
N LYS A 560 -17.24 -21.96 5.84
CA LYS A 560 -18.38 -22.85 5.52
C LYS A 560 -18.36 -23.31 4.05
N HIS A 561 -17.90 -22.47 3.14
CA HIS A 561 -17.81 -22.74 1.70
C HIS A 561 -16.41 -23.17 1.22
N ASN A 562 -15.49 -23.50 2.14
CA ASN A 562 -14.09 -23.89 1.87
C ASN A 562 -13.23 -22.80 1.21
N PHE A 563 -13.60 -21.53 1.38
CA PHE A 563 -12.78 -20.38 0.99
C PHE A 563 -11.98 -19.86 2.19
N LYS A 564 -10.75 -19.41 1.94
CA LYS A 564 -10.03 -18.54 2.89
C LYS A 564 -10.35 -17.09 2.57
N THR A 565 -10.79 -16.32 3.57
CA THR A 565 -10.98 -14.87 3.43
C THR A 565 -9.85 -14.11 4.08
N TYR A 566 -9.48 -12.99 3.48
CA TYR A 566 -8.70 -11.95 4.14
C TYR A 566 -9.28 -10.59 3.79
N PHE A 567 -8.99 -9.61 4.64
CA PHE A 567 -9.63 -8.30 4.55
C PHE A 567 -8.67 -7.26 3.99
N PHE A 568 -9.24 -6.39 3.15
CA PHE A 568 -8.65 -5.13 2.78
C PHE A 568 -9.27 -4.01 3.62
N HIS A 569 -8.52 -3.53 4.60
CA HIS A 569 -8.98 -2.48 5.50
C HIS A 569 -8.79 -1.11 4.86
N GLY A 570 -9.91 -0.47 4.49
CA GLY A 570 -9.99 0.96 4.18
C GLY A 570 -9.84 1.84 5.42
N ALA A 571 -8.92 1.48 6.32
CA ALA A 571 -8.68 2.17 7.58
C ALA A 571 -8.08 3.54 7.31
N GLY A 572 -8.54 4.55 8.03
CA GLY A 572 -7.95 5.88 7.97
C GLY A 572 -6.69 6.03 8.82
N GLY A 573 -6.05 7.20 8.76
CA GLY A 573 -4.85 7.52 9.52
C GLY A 573 -5.07 7.76 11.02
N THR A 574 -6.32 7.96 11.44
CA THR A 574 -6.68 8.35 12.81
C THR A 574 -7.46 7.26 13.52
N ILE A 575 -7.41 7.24 14.86
CA ILE A 575 -8.18 6.30 15.70
C ILE A 575 -9.68 6.31 15.40
N SER A 576 -10.24 7.46 15.03
CA SER A 576 -11.66 7.61 14.67
C SER A 576 -12.02 6.95 13.34
N ARG A 577 -11.08 6.88 12.39
CA ARG A 577 -11.27 6.24 11.08
C ARG A 577 -10.80 4.77 11.07
N GLY A 578 -10.66 4.14 12.25
CA GLY A 578 -10.10 2.80 12.37
C GLY A 578 -8.56 2.74 12.29
N GLY A 579 -7.89 3.89 12.22
CA GLY A 579 -6.44 4.01 12.31
C GLY A 579 -5.90 3.93 13.73
N GLY A 580 -4.61 4.17 13.90
CA GLY A 580 -3.92 4.07 15.18
C GLY A 580 -2.58 3.36 15.04
N LYS A 581 -2.00 2.94 16.16
CA LYS A 581 -0.77 2.14 16.11
C LYS A 581 -1.11 0.76 15.58
N TYR A 582 -0.44 0.31 14.51
CA TYR A 582 -0.72 -0.95 13.83
C TYR A 582 -0.80 -2.17 14.76
N HIS A 583 0.05 -2.24 15.77
CA HIS A 583 0.01 -3.35 16.74
C HIS A 583 -1.31 -3.41 17.51
N ARG A 584 -1.89 -2.27 17.90
CA ARG A 584 -3.19 -2.25 18.62
C ARG A 584 -4.34 -2.59 17.70
N PHE A 585 -4.28 -2.11 16.46
CA PHE A 585 -5.27 -2.46 15.44
C PHE A 585 -5.31 -3.99 15.25
N LEU A 586 -4.16 -4.62 15.02
CA LEU A 586 -4.05 -6.07 14.85
C LEU A 586 -4.42 -6.86 16.12
N GLU A 587 -4.10 -6.35 17.32
CA GLU A 587 -4.50 -6.95 18.60
C GLU A 587 -6.01 -6.86 18.86
N SER A 588 -6.73 -5.95 18.18
CA SER A 588 -8.18 -5.78 18.34
C SER A 588 -9.03 -6.52 17.32
N MET A 589 -8.40 -7.14 16.31
CA MET A 589 -9.13 -7.87 15.27
C MET A 589 -9.74 -9.16 15.83
N PRO A 590 -10.89 -9.61 15.32
CA PRO A 590 -11.44 -10.90 15.72
C PRO A 590 -10.47 -12.03 15.33
N ALA A 591 -10.41 -13.08 16.15
CA ALA A 591 -9.58 -14.24 15.89
C ALA A 591 -9.94 -14.89 14.54
N ASN A 592 -8.96 -15.53 13.88
CA ASN A 592 -9.12 -16.24 12.61
C ASN A 592 -9.56 -15.39 11.38
N THR A 593 -9.53 -14.06 11.47
CA THR A 593 -9.92 -13.17 10.36
C THR A 593 -8.75 -12.77 9.46
N VAL A 594 -7.51 -12.75 9.99
CA VAL A 594 -6.33 -12.28 9.25
C VAL A 594 -5.80 -13.33 8.26
N ASN A 595 -5.88 -14.62 8.58
CA ASN A 595 -5.47 -15.73 7.69
C ASN A 595 -4.10 -15.53 7.00
N GLY A 596 -3.14 -14.96 7.73
CA GLY A 596 -1.77 -14.69 7.29
C GLY A 596 -1.62 -13.53 6.30
N THR A 597 -2.70 -12.86 5.90
CA THR A 597 -2.63 -11.76 4.94
C THR A 597 -3.37 -10.54 5.46
N ILE A 598 -2.70 -9.39 5.52
CA ILE A 598 -3.37 -8.10 5.71
C ILE A 598 -3.12 -7.20 4.52
N LYS A 599 -4.19 -6.59 4.01
CA LYS A 599 -4.12 -5.48 3.08
C LYS A 599 -4.72 -4.26 3.75
N ILE A 600 -3.99 -3.15 3.78
CA ILE A 600 -4.41 -1.96 4.54
C ILE A 600 -4.11 -0.68 3.79
N THR A 601 -5.06 0.22 3.77
CA THR A 601 -4.89 1.55 3.19
C THR A 601 -3.92 2.37 4.05
N VAL A 602 -2.92 2.96 3.41
CA VAL A 602 -2.11 4.02 3.99
C VAL A 602 -2.57 5.33 3.35
N GLN A 603 -3.35 6.10 4.11
CA GLN A 603 -3.88 7.36 3.61
C GLN A 603 -2.75 8.33 3.30
N GLY A 604 -2.89 9.09 2.21
CA GLY A 604 -1.88 10.02 1.75
C GLY A 604 -1.39 10.98 2.83
N GLU A 605 -2.30 11.49 3.69
CA GLU A 605 -1.99 12.35 4.85
C GLU A 605 -1.08 11.75 5.90
N THR A 606 -0.96 10.43 5.92
CA THR A 606 -0.12 9.72 6.90
C THR A 606 1.12 9.12 6.30
N ILE A 607 1.29 9.09 4.96
CA ILE A 607 2.44 8.43 4.33
C ILE A 607 3.75 9.05 4.84
N ALA A 608 3.85 10.39 4.86
CA ALA A 608 5.05 11.07 5.32
C ALA A 608 5.34 10.82 6.81
N GLN A 609 4.31 10.86 7.66
CA GLN A 609 4.45 10.59 9.10
C GLN A 609 4.86 9.13 9.38
N LEU A 610 4.26 8.18 8.65
CA LEU A 610 4.47 6.75 8.87
C LEU A 610 5.77 6.25 8.24
N PHE A 611 6.14 6.81 7.07
CA PHE A 611 7.19 6.26 6.22
C PHE A 611 8.27 7.27 5.79
N GLY A 612 8.11 8.57 6.04
CA GLY A 612 9.10 9.59 5.68
C GLY A 612 10.40 9.45 6.48
N ASN A 613 10.29 9.00 7.73
CA ASN A 613 11.44 8.70 8.59
C ASN A 613 11.76 7.20 8.57
N PRO A 614 12.98 6.77 8.20
CA PRO A 614 13.24 5.36 8.03
C PRO A 614 13.27 4.54 9.32
N LEU A 615 13.45 5.13 10.52
CA LEU A 615 13.33 4.40 11.79
C LEU A 615 11.88 4.21 12.20
N THR A 616 11.06 5.26 12.11
CA THR A 616 9.60 5.16 12.32
C THR A 616 8.97 4.21 11.29
N ALA A 617 9.38 4.32 10.02
CA ALA A 617 8.96 3.42 8.96
C ALA A 617 9.28 1.95 9.28
N THR A 618 10.51 1.68 9.75
CA THR A 618 10.95 0.31 10.10
C THR A 618 10.11 -0.25 11.24
N TYR A 619 9.84 0.57 12.27
CA TYR A 619 8.95 0.18 13.35
C TYR A 619 7.53 -0.13 12.84
N ASN A 620 6.94 0.76 12.03
CA ASN A 620 5.57 0.60 11.53
C ASN A 620 5.40 -0.63 10.64
N LEU A 621 6.36 -0.87 9.74
CA LEU A 621 6.33 -2.03 8.86
C LEU A 621 6.52 -3.34 9.65
N ASN A 622 7.44 -3.36 10.60
CA ASN A 622 7.62 -4.51 11.49
C ASN A 622 6.42 -4.73 12.41
N ALA A 623 5.75 -3.68 12.86
CA ALA A 623 4.54 -3.79 13.68
C ALA A 623 3.37 -4.40 12.91
N LEU A 624 3.24 -4.11 11.62
CA LEU A 624 2.31 -4.80 10.74
C LEU A 624 2.69 -6.28 10.59
N ALA A 625 3.93 -6.57 10.21
CA ALA A 625 4.37 -7.93 9.95
C ALA A 625 4.34 -8.82 11.19
N SER A 626 4.86 -8.35 12.33
CA SER A 626 4.85 -9.09 13.59
C SER A 626 3.42 -9.31 14.10
N GLY A 627 2.54 -8.31 13.98
CA GLY A 627 1.15 -8.44 14.42
C GLY A 627 0.37 -9.45 13.59
N VAL A 628 0.58 -9.51 12.27
CA VAL A 628 -0.02 -10.55 11.40
C VAL A 628 0.51 -11.94 11.77
N ALA A 629 1.82 -12.07 11.98
CA ALA A 629 2.41 -13.33 12.40
C ALA A 629 1.88 -13.78 13.78
N LYS A 630 1.65 -12.84 14.71
CA LYS A 630 1.02 -13.12 16.01
C LYS A 630 -0.40 -13.66 15.82
N GLN A 631 -1.21 -13.01 14.97
CA GLN A 631 -2.58 -13.43 14.68
C GLN A 631 -2.65 -14.84 14.08
N ASN A 632 -1.68 -15.24 13.25
CA ASN A 632 -1.59 -16.61 12.74
C ASN A 632 -1.41 -17.65 13.86
N ILE A 633 -0.54 -17.37 14.83
CA ILE A 633 -0.32 -18.27 15.98
C ILE A 633 -1.55 -18.32 16.88
N ILE A 634 -2.17 -17.17 17.16
CA ILE A 634 -3.41 -17.08 17.95
C ILE A 634 -4.51 -17.95 17.35
N GLY A 635 -4.75 -17.82 16.04
CA GLY A 635 -5.75 -18.62 15.35
C GLY A 635 -5.45 -20.12 15.36
N LYS A 636 -4.19 -20.52 15.15
CA LYS A 636 -3.77 -21.92 15.12
C LYS A 636 -3.93 -22.64 16.45
N HIS A 637 -3.62 -21.96 17.55
CA HIS A 637 -3.70 -22.52 18.91
C HIS A 637 -4.99 -22.18 19.64
N ASN A 638 -5.87 -21.39 19.01
CA ASN A 638 -7.11 -20.89 19.59
C ASN A 638 -6.90 -20.22 20.97
N PHE A 639 -5.84 -19.42 21.10
CA PHE A 639 -5.50 -18.73 22.35
C PHE A 639 -6.51 -17.62 22.73
N ASP A 640 -7.43 -17.28 21.81
CA ASP A 640 -8.36 -16.17 21.94
C ASP A 640 -9.72 -16.64 22.46
N ALA A 641 -9.80 -16.87 23.77
CA ALA A 641 -11.06 -17.07 24.49
C ALA A 641 -11.40 -15.82 25.33
N HIS A 642 -11.34 -14.64 24.74
CA HIS A 642 -11.78 -13.43 25.44
C HIS A 642 -13.31 -13.37 25.47
N ASN A 643 -13.88 -13.38 26.69
CA ASN A 643 -15.28 -13.03 26.90
C ASN A 643 -15.44 -11.51 26.77
N TYR A 644 -15.63 -11.01 25.55
CA TYR A 644 -16.04 -9.63 25.34
C TYR A 644 -17.46 -9.43 25.91
N PRO A 645 -17.78 -8.24 26.45
CA PRO A 645 -19.12 -7.94 26.90
C PRO A 645 -20.04 -7.64 25.69
N PHE A 646 -20.33 -8.66 24.88
CA PHE A 646 -21.08 -8.56 23.62
C PHE A 646 -22.41 -7.82 23.79
N GLU A 647 -23.19 -8.16 24.82
CA GLU A 647 -24.49 -7.52 25.08
C GLU A 647 -24.37 -6.02 25.34
N ILE A 648 -23.34 -5.62 26.11
CA ILE A 648 -23.08 -4.20 26.39
C ILE A 648 -22.62 -3.48 25.13
N MET A 649 -21.74 -4.11 24.34
CA MET A 649 -21.28 -3.54 23.07
C MET A 649 -22.41 -3.39 22.05
N GLU A 650 -23.33 -4.36 21.99
CA GLU A 650 -24.51 -4.28 21.13
C GLU A 650 -25.42 -3.13 21.56
N TYR A 651 -25.70 -3.00 22.86
CA TYR A 651 -26.49 -1.90 23.41
C TYR A 651 -25.85 -0.53 23.11
N LEU A 652 -24.54 -0.39 23.36
CA LEU A 652 -23.80 0.84 23.08
C LEU A 652 -23.77 1.18 21.59
N SER A 653 -23.57 0.18 20.73
CA SER A 653 -23.61 0.32 19.28
C SER A 653 -24.96 0.87 18.83
N GLN A 654 -26.06 0.23 19.24
CA GLN A 654 -27.41 0.67 18.88
C GLN A 654 -27.70 2.09 19.39
N LYS A 655 -27.46 2.37 20.67
CA LYS A 655 -27.72 3.70 21.25
C LYS A 655 -26.88 4.80 20.61
N SER A 656 -25.61 4.51 20.30
CA SER A 656 -24.74 5.46 19.61
C SER A 656 -25.20 5.74 18.18
N PHE A 657 -25.70 4.72 17.48
CA PHE A 657 -26.22 4.85 16.12
C PHE A 657 -27.49 5.72 16.10
N GLU A 658 -28.46 5.40 16.96
CA GLU A 658 -29.72 6.17 17.11
C GLU A 658 -29.41 7.66 17.36
N HIS A 659 -28.58 7.94 18.36
CA HIS A 659 -28.22 9.32 18.72
C HIS A 659 -27.45 10.05 17.61
N TYR A 660 -26.53 9.36 16.93
CA TYR A 660 -25.77 9.94 15.82
C TYR A 660 -26.69 10.30 14.64
N ARG A 661 -27.61 9.39 14.26
CA ARG A 661 -28.59 9.61 13.19
C ARG A 661 -29.51 10.79 13.51
N GLU A 662 -30.07 10.83 14.71
CA GLU A 662 -30.90 11.95 15.18
C GLU A 662 -30.19 13.30 15.00
N LEU A 663 -28.90 13.39 15.37
CA LEU A 663 -28.11 14.61 15.21
C LEU A 663 -27.92 15.00 13.73
N ILE A 664 -27.47 14.08 12.88
CA ILE A 664 -27.14 14.41 11.49
C ILE A 664 -28.39 14.63 10.62
N GLU A 665 -29.53 14.07 11.02
CA GLU A 665 -30.83 14.23 10.36
C GLU A 665 -31.62 15.44 10.91
N THR A 666 -31.12 16.11 11.96
CA THR A 666 -31.74 17.31 12.51
C THR A 666 -31.89 18.39 11.44
N GLU A 667 -33.09 19.00 11.37
CA GLU A 667 -33.36 20.07 10.41
C GLU A 667 -32.35 21.22 10.57
N GLY A 668 -31.75 21.63 9.45
CA GLY A 668 -30.74 22.69 9.45
C GLY A 668 -29.31 22.24 9.81
N PHE A 669 -29.07 20.96 10.12
CA PHE A 669 -27.73 20.44 10.43
C PHE A 669 -26.71 20.79 9.33
N ILE A 670 -27.03 20.58 8.05
CA ILE A 670 -26.12 20.90 6.94
C ILE A 670 -25.80 22.40 6.86
N ASN A 671 -26.75 23.27 7.19
CA ASN A 671 -26.52 24.72 7.19
C ASN A 671 -25.63 25.12 8.38
N PHE A 672 -25.89 24.56 9.56
CA PHE A 672 -25.04 24.73 10.73
C PHE A 672 -23.62 24.25 10.43
N TYR A 673 -23.47 23.02 9.92
CA TYR A 673 -22.21 22.42 9.52
C TYR A 673 -21.47 23.26 8.45
N GLY A 674 -22.18 23.81 7.47
CA GLY A 674 -21.56 24.70 6.48
C GLY A 674 -21.00 26.00 7.09
N LYS A 675 -21.65 26.55 8.12
CA LYS A 675 -21.28 27.82 8.75
C LYS A 675 -20.28 27.69 9.89
N ALA A 676 -20.38 26.63 10.68
CA ALA A 676 -19.51 26.38 11.83
C ALA A 676 -18.11 25.91 11.40
N THR A 677 -17.91 25.65 10.11
CA THR A 677 -16.78 24.87 9.62
C THR A 677 -16.21 25.45 8.34
N CYS A 678 -14.97 25.10 7.99
CA CYS A 678 -14.33 25.58 6.76
C CYS A 678 -14.62 24.71 5.54
N ILE A 679 -15.67 23.88 5.54
CA ILE A 679 -15.95 22.95 4.43
C ILE A 679 -16.08 23.66 3.09
N ASP A 680 -16.77 24.81 3.05
CA ASP A 680 -16.97 25.58 1.82
C ASP A 680 -15.63 26.14 1.27
N VAL A 681 -14.65 26.42 2.16
CA VAL A 681 -13.30 26.85 1.76
C VAL A 681 -12.53 25.68 1.18
N LEU A 682 -12.62 24.50 1.81
CA LEU A 682 -11.94 23.29 1.35
C LEU A 682 -12.48 22.80 0.00
N GLU A 683 -13.79 22.84 -0.21
CA GLU A 683 -14.41 22.47 -1.49
C GLU A 683 -13.96 23.40 -2.64
N LYS A 684 -13.66 24.66 -2.34
CA LYS A 684 -13.14 25.64 -3.30
C LYS A 684 -11.62 25.64 -3.42
N SER A 685 -10.94 25.02 -2.47
CA SER A 685 -9.48 25.01 -2.40
C SER A 685 -8.86 24.04 -3.42
N LYS A 686 -7.63 24.33 -3.84
CA LYS A 686 -6.89 23.58 -4.87
C LYS A 686 -6.05 22.44 -4.28
N ILE A 687 -6.57 21.67 -3.31
CA ILE A 687 -5.72 20.86 -2.43
C ILE A 687 -5.55 19.39 -2.88
N GLY A 688 -6.41 18.87 -3.77
CA GLY A 688 -6.26 17.54 -4.37
C GLY A 688 -6.84 17.48 -5.77
N SER A 689 -6.45 16.49 -6.59
CA SER A 689 -6.93 16.39 -7.98
C SER A 689 -8.43 16.03 -8.07
N ARG A 690 -8.93 15.22 -7.12
CA ARG A 690 -10.31 14.69 -7.05
C ARG A 690 -11.35 15.78 -6.68
N PRO A 691 -12.57 15.76 -7.27
CA PRO A 691 -13.67 16.64 -6.86
C PRO A 691 -14.22 16.34 -5.46
N ALA A 692 -14.75 17.37 -4.79
CA ALA A 692 -15.20 17.25 -3.41
C ALA A 692 -16.50 16.46 -3.18
N ARG A 693 -17.37 16.47 -4.19
CA ARG A 693 -18.71 15.86 -4.20
C ARG A 693 -18.86 14.85 -5.33
N ARG A 694 -19.82 13.91 -5.26
CA ARG A 694 -20.06 12.93 -6.35
C ARG A 694 -20.88 13.56 -7.48
N THR A 695 -21.99 14.21 -7.15
CA THR A 695 -22.94 14.81 -8.11
C THR A 695 -23.00 16.34 -8.02
N GLY A 696 -22.38 16.94 -7.01
CA GLY A 696 -22.34 18.40 -6.82
C GLY A 696 -23.51 18.96 -6.01
N THR A 697 -24.33 18.08 -5.44
CA THR A 697 -25.50 18.40 -4.63
C THR A 697 -25.10 18.65 -3.18
N ARG A 698 -25.72 19.63 -2.50
CA ARG A 698 -25.37 20.00 -1.11
C ARG A 698 -26.03 19.09 -0.06
N THR A 699 -25.74 17.79 -0.08
CA THR A 699 -26.24 16.79 0.89
C THR A 699 -25.09 16.05 1.58
N LEU A 700 -25.37 15.37 2.71
CA LEU A 700 -24.39 14.50 3.40
C LEU A 700 -24.00 13.28 2.56
N ASN A 701 -24.97 12.67 1.87
CA ASN A 701 -24.74 11.48 1.04
C ASN A 701 -23.86 11.77 -0.17
N ASP A 702 -23.90 13.01 -0.68
CA ASP A 702 -23.06 13.44 -1.80
C ASP A 702 -21.65 13.89 -1.35
N LEU A 703 -21.47 14.12 -0.04
CA LEU A 703 -20.21 14.48 0.60
C LEU A 703 -19.33 13.22 0.81
N ARG A 704 -18.08 13.32 0.38
CA ARG A 704 -17.12 12.21 0.42
C ARG A 704 -16.33 12.18 1.73
N ALA A 705 -16.03 10.98 2.23
CA ALA A 705 -15.25 10.80 3.46
C ALA A 705 -13.78 11.28 3.37
N PHE A 706 -13.23 11.42 2.16
CA PHE A 706 -11.79 11.66 1.92
C PHE A 706 -11.26 13.06 2.23
N HIS A 707 -12.08 14.12 2.30
CA HIS A 707 -11.53 15.44 2.63
C HIS A 707 -11.19 15.46 4.11
N GLY A 708 -9.89 15.36 4.42
CA GLY A 708 -9.31 15.19 5.75
C GLY A 708 -9.86 16.10 6.86
N CYS A 709 -10.48 17.23 6.52
CA CYS A 709 -11.09 18.10 7.50
C CYS A 709 -12.52 17.71 7.90
N LEU A 710 -13.30 16.97 7.10
CA LEU A 710 -14.68 16.58 7.46
C LEU A 710 -14.71 15.78 8.76
N ALA A 711 -13.79 14.81 8.93
CA ALA A 711 -13.73 14.00 10.14
C ALA A 711 -13.15 14.76 11.36
N GLY A 712 -12.31 15.78 11.14
CA GLY A 712 -11.82 16.65 12.22
C GLY A 712 -12.87 17.66 12.68
N ILE A 713 -13.75 18.07 11.77
CA ILE A 713 -14.81 19.04 12.02
C ILE A 713 -16.07 18.37 12.58
N PHE A 714 -16.44 17.18 12.10
CA PHE A 714 -17.42 16.32 12.78
C PHE A 714 -17.01 15.98 14.21
N ARG A 715 -15.71 16.09 14.54
CA ARG A 715 -15.10 15.74 15.83
C ARG A 715 -15.10 16.86 16.86
N GLU A 716 -15.27 18.11 16.46
CA GLU A 716 -15.38 19.24 17.42
C GLU A 716 -16.84 19.67 17.67
N LEU A 717 -17.78 19.19 16.84
CA LEU A 717 -19.20 19.57 16.92
C LEU A 717 -20.12 18.46 17.47
N ALA A 718 -19.65 17.22 17.56
CA ALA A 718 -20.31 16.10 18.24
C ALA A 718 -19.40 15.61 19.37
#